data_AF-A0A3R7J6M6-F1
#
_entry.id   AF-A0A3R7J6M6-F1
#
_cell.length_a   1.000
_cell.length_b   1.000
_cell.length_c   1.000
_cell.angle_alpha   90.00
_cell.angle_beta   90.00
_cell.angle_gamma   90.00
#
_symmetry.space_group_name_H-M   'P 1'
#
loop_
_entity.id
_entity.type
_entity.pdbx_description
1 polymer ?
#
loop_
_entity_poly.entity_id
_entity_poly.type
_entity_poly.pdbx_seq_one_letter_code
_entity_poly.pdbx_strand_id
1 'polypeptide(L)'
;MWTSPLRRLQDGGVNIIQNAMSPPTQLNVVVTWSLNAAYQHGVIMGKEAKLFNIAVGLPPRVNILRDPVEGNFWQSYSEDPYLNARLDVQGVTGLQDQGSLANAKQIGPPSTGASVGNTNNAVDFQTLASETALTFDDGLNELMEKAAAANLSTVVVLNNAEPVLIPWLDDVSAVLEMMCPNQEGGWAADDLLLGNNNPQGRLPVTYPASLDSTMTHNPCYPERVAMSSGNATFSEGLNNSYCWYVHTNTSVLFPIGYGLSYTSFYYSNPNFHTSTLAQQSDIDFKCASVEVPQVYIGPPSNAVTTYPNAQLAATALVEFANVELGAGDSTTASIDIREKQLSFYNVNTTDWELAKATDPPTVTVKNGSYYGAYQSNYNQDFFLGMPYAQPPVGDLRFRNPEPLNSTWSEAKNATEYSPECYGYGSDQWVLGNVISEDCLTINVVRPSGIAEGVKLPVGFWIHGGGLFEGGNRDPRYNFSAIIDEATAAGKPFIGVSINYRLHGFGFLWGSDVEEAGVTNLGFRDQRLALHWVQENIAAFGGDPEKVTIWGESAGGWSVGYQLLAYGGRDDGLFRGAIMQSGAPAHGPSSYTNASTWDVYYNNIIEAANCSSATSTLDCLRQVPIDDLSAIFNSSVTSSASFSPVIDGDFIQDTGANLLKNEQFVHVPILHGQNHDEGTAFGTWGVNSSDAYLDYLELMGNTVEEAAILADVYPDIPEIGIPGTLHGRPTSDSLAGSQFKRVCAYAGDAYMHAPRRYTAESWAAHNVTSYSYVFNVLVNGLTQYIGATHFQEVAFVFYNLDGNGYENAVSVNPFLNEPKTFLQLARMMTRMWASFIVDQTPNNNGVSALEWPEYTSDSPQNIVFDVNVTELAYIELDIYRAEAITYLHSRYFD
;
A
#
# COMPACT_ATOMS: atom_id res chain seq x y z
N MET A 1 46.79 50.63 -35.87
CA MET A 1 45.37 50.96 -35.66
C MET A 1 44.63 49.64 -35.48
N TRP A 2 44.01 49.45 -34.32
CA TRP A 2 43.15 48.32 -34.00
C TRP A 2 41.76 48.51 -34.64
N THR A 3 41.26 47.51 -35.34
CA THR A 3 39.81 47.29 -35.55
C THR A 3 39.53 45.81 -35.33
N SER A 4 39.53 45.40 -34.07
CA SER A 4 39.13 44.06 -33.63
C SER A 4 37.66 43.83 -33.97
N PRO A 5 37.28 42.73 -34.67
CA PRO A 5 35.89 42.29 -34.68
C PRO A 5 35.59 41.76 -33.28
N LEU A 6 35.03 42.64 -32.46
CA LEU A 6 34.68 42.41 -31.06
C LEU A 6 33.85 41.12 -30.88
N ARG A 7 34.24 40.35 -29.87
CA ARG A 7 33.60 39.12 -29.40
C ARG A 7 32.09 39.33 -29.20
N ARG A 8 31.25 38.71 -30.02
CA ARG A 8 29.78 38.70 -29.87
C ARG A 8 29.37 37.51 -29.01
N LEU A 9 29.37 37.73 -27.71
CA LEU A 9 28.89 36.81 -26.67
C LEU A 9 27.43 37.16 -26.36
N GLN A 10 26.57 36.16 -26.19
CA GLN A 10 25.16 36.39 -25.83
C GLN A 10 24.72 35.50 -24.67
N ASP A 11 24.16 36.13 -23.63
CA ASP A 11 23.55 35.46 -22.47
C ASP A 11 22.08 35.12 -22.73
N GLY A 12 21.59 33.96 -22.28
CA GLY A 12 20.15 33.66 -22.23
C GLY A 12 19.42 33.33 -23.56
N GLY A 13 20.05 32.58 -24.48
CA GLY A 13 19.45 32.29 -25.79
C GLY A 13 19.39 33.53 -26.70
N VAL A 14 18.92 33.40 -27.95
CA VAL A 14 18.91 34.49 -28.94
C VAL A 14 17.90 35.62 -28.60
N ASN A 15 17.18 35.47 -27.49
CA ASN A 15 16.01 36.22 -27.02
C ASN A 15 16.18 37.74 -26.79
N ILE A 16 17.39 38.30 -26.89
CA ILE A 16 17.64 39.74 -26.73
C ILE A 16 17.63 40.47 -28.09
N ILE A 17 17.38 39.76 -29.19
CA ILE A 17 17.37 40.29 -30.56
C ILE A 17 15.93 40.40 -31.07
N GLN A 18 15.55 41.58 -31.59
CA GLN A 18 14.25 41.76 -32.27
C GLN A 18 14.16 40.84 -33.50
N ASN A 19 13.03 40.13 -33.65
CA ASN A 19 12.75 39.13 -34.70
C ASN A 19 13.50 37.80 -34.58
N ALA A 20 13.91 37.40 -33.38
CA ALA A 20 14.37 36.03 -33.10
C ALA A 20 13.17 35.05 -33.00
N MET A 21 13.44 33.78 -33.28
CA MET A 21 12.55 32.66 -32.99
C MET A 21 12.55 32.41 -31.47
N SER A 22 11.43 31.89 -30.94
CA SER A 22 11.30 31.48 -29.55
C SER A 22 11.14 29.96 -29.51
N PRO A 23 12.25 29.20 -29.61
CA PRO A 23 12.19 27.74 -29.50
C PRO A 23 11.74 27.33 -28.09
N PRO A 24 11.29 26.09 -27.89
CA PRO A 24 10.98 25.59 -26.55
C PRO A 24 12.14 25.79 -25.58
N THR A 25 11.84 26.01 -24.29
CA THR A 25 12.88 26.15 -23.26
C THR A 25 13.65 24.84 -23.07
N GLN A 26 14.81 24.88 -22.40
CA GLN A 26 15.52 23.66 -22.04
C GLN A 26 14.67 22.75 -21.14
N LEU A 27 13.87 23.36 -20.23
CA LEU A 27 12.86 22.65 -19.43
C LEU A 27 11.75 22.00 -20.25
N ASN A 28 11.36 22.58 -21.39
CA ASN A 28 10.44 21.89 -22.28
C ASN A 28 11.12 20.67 -22.93
N VAL A 29 12.35 20.85 -23.40
CA VAL A 29 13.06 19.81 -24.15
C VAL A 29 13.36 18.59 -23.28
N VAL A 30 13.76 18.79 -22.02
CA VAL A 30 14.01 17.69 -21.07
C VAL A 30 12.78 16.84 -20.81
N VAL A 31 11.53 17.35 -20.95
CA VAL A 31 10.35 16.52 -20.64
C VAL A 31 10.26 15.31 -21.55
N THR A 32 10.92 15.37 -22.71
CA THR A 32 11.03 14.24 -23.65
C THR A 32 12.00 13.16 -23.20
N TRP A 33 12.91 13.49 -22.27
CA TRP A 33 14.07 12.67 -21.90
C TRP A 33 14.83 12.12 -23.12
N SER A 34 14.84 12.89 -24.22
CA SER A 34 15.40 12.47 -25.49
C SER A 34 16.70 13.20 -25.77
N LEU A 35 17.80 12.43 -25.80
CA LEU A 35 19.11 12.91 -26.22
C LEU A 35 19.07 13.52 -27.63
N ASN A 36 18.27 12.92 -28.52
CA ASN A 36 18.10 13.44 -29.88
C ASN A 36 17.32 14.76 -29.87
N ALA A 37 16.26 14.91 -29.08
CA ALA A 37 15.52 16.17 -28.98
C ALA A 37 16.43 17.30 -28.49
N ALA A 38 17.27 17.04 -27.47
CA ALA A 38 18.27 18.01 -27.01
C ALA A 38 19.30 18.38 -28.09
N TYR A 39 19.79 17.40 -28.86
CA TYR A 39 20.67 17.67 -30.00
C TYR A 39 20.00 18.54 -31.07
N GLN A 40 18.77 18.20 -31.47
CA GLN A 40 18.03 18.97 -32.47
C GLN A 40 17.74 20.40 -32.00
N HIS A 41 17.40 20.57 -30.73
CA HIS A 41 17.26 21.90 -30.12
C HIS A 41 18.56 22.70 -30.22
N GLY A 42 19.70 22.10 -29.89
CA GLY A 42 21.03 22.69 -30.09
C GLY A 42 21.29 23.10 -31.55
N VAL A 43 20.95 22.23 -32.52
CA VAL A 43 21.08 22.53 -33.95
C VAL A 43 20.25 23.75 -34.34
N ILE A 44 19.02 23.85 -33.84
CA ILE A 44 18.12 24.98 -34.09
C ILE A 44 18.74 26.27 -33.53
N MET A 45 19.19 26.25 -32.28
CA MET A 45 19.87 27.38 -31.65
C MET A 45 21.16 27.78 -32.39
N GLY A 46 21.94 26.81 -32.87
CA GLY A 46 23.17 27.06 -33.63
C GLY A 46 22.91 27.69 -35.00
N LYS A 47 21.86 27.24 -35.72
CA LYS A 47 21.42 27.84 -36.99
C LYS A 47 20.99 29.29 -36.79
N GLU A 48 20.25 29.55 -35.72
CA GLU A 48 19.82 30.89 -35.36
C GLU A 48 20.99 31.79 -34.95
N ALA A 49 21.91 31.28 -34.12
CA ALA A 49 23.13 31.97 -33.74
C ALA A 49 23.95 32.40 -34.98
N LYS A 50 24.04 31.52 -35.98
CA LYS A 50 24.69 31.81 -37.26
C LYS A 50 23.96 32.90 -38.06
N LEU A 51 22.62 32.87 -38.10
CA LEU A 51 21.82 33.91 -38.77
C LEU A 51 22.06 35.30 -38.17
N PHE A 52 22.20 35.40 -36.85
CA PHE A 52 22.47 36.67 -36.15
C PHE A 52 23.96 36.99 -35.97
N ASN A 53 24.85 36.20 -36.57
CA ASN A 53 26.30 36.36 -36.49
C ASN A 53 26.82 36.39 -35.03
N ILE A 54 26.32 35.46 -34.22
CA ILE A 54 26.74 35.18 -32.84
C ILE A 54 27.81 34.09 -32.88
N ALA A 55 29.01 34.43 -32.38
CA ALA A 55 30.16 33.53 -32.45
C ALA A 55 30.25 32.58 -31.25
N VAL A 56 29.74 33.00 -30.09
CA VAL A 56 29.75 32.22 -28.85
C VAL A 56 28.37 32.32 -28.20
N GLY A 57 27.65 31.19 -28.15
CA GLY A 57 26.49 31.02 -27.31
C GLY A 57 26.91 30.74 -25.87
N LEU A 58 26.27 31.40 -24.91
CA LEU A 58 26.42 31.11 -23.49
C LEU A 58 25.45 30.06 -22.88
N PRO A 59 24.57 29.36 -23.64
CA PRO A 59 23.91 28.15 -23.15
C PRO A 59 24.77 26.89 -23.40
N PRO A 60 24.47 25.77 -22.72
CA PRO A 60 23.45 25.62 -21.69
C PRO A 60 23.94 26.03 -20.27
N ARG A 61 23.00 26.26 -19.34
CA ARG A 61 23.29 26.37 -17.90
C ARG A 61 23.37 24.96 -17.31
N VAL A 62 24.57 24.54 -16.94
CA VAL A 62 24.88 23.16 -16.46
C VAL A 62 24.84 23.03 -14.93
N ASN A 63 24.05 23.89 -14.28
CA ASN A 63 24.06 24.10 -12.85
C ASN A 63 23.18 23.05 -12.13
N ILE A 64 23.64 22.52 -11.00
CA ILE A 64 22.85 21.55 -10.22
C ILE A 64 21.78 22.33 -9.47
N LEU A 65 20.50 22.11 -9.77
CA LEU A 65 19.43 22.82 -9.06
C LEU A 65 19.27 22.21 -7.69
N ARG A 66 19.52 23.00 -6.65
CA ARG A 66 19.46 22.54 -5.26
C ARG A 66 18.03 22.49 -4.74
N ASP A 67 17.23 23.49 -5.12
CA ASP A 67 15.86 23.69 -4.66
C ASP A 67 14.99 24.21 -5.83
N PRO A 68 13.75 23.72 -6.00
CA PRO A 68 12.85 24.13 -7.07
C PRO A 68 12.42 25.61 -6.99
N VAL A 69 12.64 26.32 -5.88
CA VAL A 69 12.26 27.73 -5.66
C VAL A 69 13.30 28.74 -6.20
N GLU A 70 14.31 28.30 -6.97
CA GLU A 70 15.37 29.18 -7.49
C GLU A 70 15.01 29.92 -8.81
N GLY A 71 15.04 31.26 -8.80
CA GLY A 71 14.58 32.15 -9.88
C GLY A 71 15.37 32.21 -11.22
N ASN A 72 16.01 31.12 -11.67
CA ASN A 72 16.56 30.98 -13.03
C ASN A 72 16.40 29.55 -13.58
N PHE A 73 15.41 28.82 -13.06
CA PHE A 73 15.20 27.39 -13.33
C PHE A 73 15.05 27.04 -14.82
N TRP A 74 14.32 27.84 -15.58
CA TRP A 74 14.08 27.70 -17.04
C TRP A 74 15.31 27.66 -17.96
N GLN A 75 16.51 27.93 -17.42
CA GLN A 75 17.77 27.90 -18.17
C GLN A 75 18.54 26.58 -18.02
N SER A 76 18.12 25.67 -17.13
CA SER A 76 18.71 24.33 -16.96
C SER A 76 17.75 23.24 -17.45
N TYR A 77 18.25 22.02 -17.64
CA TYR A 77 17.38 20.90 -18.07
C TYR A 77 16.67 20.26 -16.87
N SER A 78 17.31 20.03 -15.73
CA SER A 78 16.71 19.22 -14.66
C SER A 78 17.28 19.59 -13.29
N GLU A 79 16.67 19.11 -12.21
CA GLU A 79 17.30 19.09 -10.89
C GLU A 79 18.33 17.97 -10.75
N ASP A 80 18.27 16.95 -11.60
CA ASP A 80 19.21 15.84 -11.58
C ASP A 80 20.51 16.18 -12.34
N PRO A 81 21.69 16.02 -11.70
CA PRO A 81 22.97 16.35 -12.34
C PRO A 81 23.31 15.42 -13.50
N TYR A 82 22.87 14.16 -13.49
CA TYR A 82 23.17 13.20 -14.54
C TYR A 82 22.34 13.48 -15.80
N LEU A 83 21.03 13.70 -15.65
CA LEU A 83 20.12 14.08 -16.73
C LEU A 83 20.54 15.39 -17.39
N ASN A 84 20.87 16.41 -16.57
CA ASN A 84 21.47 17.65 -17.05
C ASN A 84 22.70 17.37 -17.91
N ALA A 85 23.70 16.67 -17.36
CA ALA A 85 24.95 16.41 -18.05
C ALA A 85 24.73 15.67 -19.39
N ARG A 86 23.81 14.70 -19.43
CA ARG A 86 23.51 13.93 -20.63
C ARG A 86 22.87 14.79 -21.73
N LEU A 87 21.91 15.64 -21.39
CA LEU A 87 21.22 16.52 -22.35
C LEU A 87 22.05 17.74 -22.74
N ASP A 88 22.79 18.33 -21.80
CA ASP A 88 23.71 19.45 -22.04
C ASP A 88 24.76 19.10 -23.08
N VAL A 89 25.35 17.91 -23.00
CA VAL A 89 26.32 17.42 -23.99
C VAL A 89 25.70 17.41 -25.39
N GLN A 90 24.45 16.97 -25.52
CA GLN A 90 23.76 16.90 -26.81
C GLN A 90 23.41 18.29 -27.35
N GLY A 91 22.85 19.17 -26.51
CA GLY A 91 22.54 20.55 -26.87
C GLY A 91 23.78 21.33 -27.31
N VAL A 92 24.89 21.21 -26.58
CA VAL A 92 26.19 21.79 -26.96
C VAL A 92 26.68 21.24 -28.29
N THR A 93 26.62 19.92 -28.48
CA THR A 93 27.09 19.28 -29.71
C THR A 93 26.30 19.77 -30.92
N GLY A 94 24.96 19.78 -30.82
CA GLY A 94 24.09 20.28 -31.88
C GLY A 94 24.37 21.74 -32.24
N LEU A 95 24.60 22.61 -31.25
CA LEU A 95 24.94 24.01 -31.46
C LEU A 95 26.31 24.16 -32.16
N GLN A 96 27.32 23.41 -31.70
CA GLN A 96 28.68 23.47 -32.24
C GLN A 96 28.79 22.92 -33.66
N ASP A 97 28.00 21.90 -34.00
CA ASP A 97 27.93 21.34 -35.35
C ASP A 97 27.48 22.38 -36.40
N GLN A 98 26.83 23.48 -35.97
CA GLN A 98 26.45 24.59 -36.85
C GLN A 98 27.54 25.67 -36.99
N GLY A 99 28.64 25.54 -36.27
CA GLY A 99 29.81 26.44 -36.31
C GLY A 99 29.80 27.57 -35.26
N SER A 100 28.93 27.50 -34.25
CA SER A 100 28.92 28.42 -33.10
C SER A 100 29.65 27.78 -31.91
N LEU A 101 30.46 28.54 -31.17
CA LEU A 101 31.09 28.02 -29.94
C LEU A 101 30.05 27.99 -28.81
N ALA A 102 30.05 26.94 -27.99
CA ALA A 102 29.29 26.91 -26.74
C ALA A 102 30.19 27.29 -25.56
N ASN A 103 29.64 27.98 -24.57
CA ASN A 103 30.26 28.22 -23.28
C ASN A 103 29.35 27.67 -22.19
N ALA A 104 29.66 26.47 -21.69
CA ALA A 104 29.00 25.95 -20.51
C ALA A 104 29.31 26.86 -19.32
N LYS A 105 28.27 27.44 -18.71
CA LYS A 105 28.37 28.36 -17.58
C LYS A 105 27.84 27.72 -16.30
N GLN A 106 28.33 28.21 -15.15
CA GLN A 106 27.89 27.83 -13.80
C GLN A 106 28.02 26.33 -13.50
N ILE A 107 29.25 25.80 -13.57
CA ILE A 107 29.55 24.42 -13.14
C ILE A 107 29.73 24.42 -11.61
N GLY A 108 28.73 23.94 -10.88
CA GLY A 108 28.73 23.77 -9.41
C GLY A 108 27.31 23.73 -8.84
N PRO A 109 27.10 23.41 -7.55
CA PRO A 109 25.85 23.75 -6.89
C PRO A 109 25.81 25.29 -6.72
N PRO A 110 24.77 26.00 -7.20
CA PRO A 110 24.60 27.38 -6.82
C PRO A 110 24.34 27.38 -5.31
N SER A 111 25.12 28.13 -4.55
CA SER A 111 24.52 28.82 -3.42
C SER A 111 23.68 29.92 -4.06
N THR A 112 22.36 29.75 -4.18
CA THR A 112 21.37 30.83 -4.41
C THR A 112 21.95 32.05 -5.14
N GLY A 113 22.09 32.03 -6.46
CA GLY A 113 22.52 33.21 -7.24
C GLY A 113 23.86 33.86 -6.88
N ALA A 114 24.78 33.18 -6.18
CA ALA A 114 26.07 33.75 -5.81
C ALA A 114 27.04 33.75 -7.00
N SER A 115 27.17 34.91 -7.66
CA SER A 115 28.42 35.23 -8.35
C SER A 115 29.55 35.27 -7.33
N VAL A 116 30.60 34.49 -7.58
CA VAL A 116 31.81 34.49 -6.74
C VAL A 116 32.53 35.83 -6.91
N GLY A 117 32.44 36.67 -5.89
CA GLY A 117 33.27 37.87 -5.72
C GLY A 117 33.63 38.01 -4.25
N ASN A 118 34.88 37.68 -3.91
CA ASN A 118 35.39 37.72 -2.54
C ASN A 118 35.35 39.17 -1.97
N THR A 119 35.03 39.29 -0.67
CA THR A 119 35.11 40.47 0.22
C THR A 119 34.01 41.55 0.12
N ASN A 120 33.39 41.80 1.28
CA ASN A 120 32.70 43.02 1.72
C ASN A 120 32.04 43.88 0.63
N ASN A 121 30.75 43.67 0.39
CA ASN A 121 29.77 44.76 0.29
C ASN A 121 28.36 44.18 0.39
N ALA A 122 27.56 44.80 1.24
CA ALA A 122 26.16 44.52 1.43
C ALA A 122 25.40 44.58 0.10
N VAL A 123 24.78 43.47 -0.28
CA VAL A 123 23.67 43.47 -1.23
C VAL A 123 22.42 43.31 -0.37
N ASP A 124 21.50 44.25 -0.54
CA ASP A 124 20.23 44.34 0.16
C ASP A 124 19.35 43.13 -0.19
N PHE A 125 19.06 42.29 0.80
CA PHE A 125 18.24 41.08 0.68
C PHE A 125 16.73 41.38 0.72
N GLN A 126 16.31 42.64 0.80
CA GLN A 126 14.88 43.00 0.94
C GLN A 126 14.05 42.94 -0.35
N THR A 127 14.54 42.38 -1.46
CA THR A 127 13.72 42.25 -2.69
C THR A 127 13.81 40.90 -3.43
N LEU A 128 14.41 39.85 -2.84
CA LEU A 128 14.33 38.47 -3.37
C LEU A 128 13.68 37.46 -2.41
N ALA A 129 13.23 37.92 -1.24
CA ALA A 129 12.19 37.25 -0.48
C ALA A 129 10.83 37.64 -1.07
N SER A 130 10.45 37.01 -2.18
CA SER A 130 9.03 36.90 -2.49
C SER A 130 8.64 35.48 -2.13
N GLU A 131 7.81 35.35 -1.10
CA GLU A 131 7.12 34.14 -0.63
C GLU A 131 6.19 33.53 -1.71
N THR A 132 6.45 33.76 -3.02
CA THR A 132 5.48 33.69 -4.12
C THR A 132 5.95 32.89 -5.34
N ALA A 133 7.07 32.16 -5.29
CA ALA A 133 7.57 31.44 -6.48
C ALA A 133 6.86 30.09 -6.74
N LEU A 134 6.35 29.41 -5.70
CA LEU A 134 5.55 28.19 -5.86
C LEU A 134 4.03 28.43 -5.75
N THR A 135 3.60 29.53 -5.14
CA THR A 135 2.17 29.81 -4.93
C THR A 135 1.65 30.69 -6.06
N PHE A 136 0.59 30.26 -6.72
CA PHE A 136 -0.25 31.18 -7.47
C PHE A 136 -0.74 32.31 -6.54
N ASP A 137 -0.79 33.56 -7.00
CA ASP A 137 -1.46 34.64 -6.27
C ASP A 137 -2.86 34.17 -5.82
N ASP A 138 -3.33 34.55 -4.62
CA ASP A 138 -4.60 34.04 -4.04
C ASP A 138 -5.78 34.04 -5.02
N GLY A 139 -5.86 35.03 -5.92
CA GLY A 139 -6.91 35.13 -6.93
C GLY A 139 -6.86 34.10 -8.06
N LEU A 140 -5.71 33.47 -8.31
CA LEU A 140 -5.54 32.41 -9.30
C LEU A 140 -5.98 31.05 -8.75
N ASN A 141 -5.63 30.69 -7.50
CA ASN A 141 -6.18 29.48 -6.87
C ASN A 141 -7.71 29.56 -6.77
N GLU A 142 -8.25 30.71 -6.33
CA GLU A 142 -9.70 30.94 -6.32
C GLU A 142 -10.33 30.84 -7.72
N LEU A 143 -9.63 31.28 -8.77
CA LEU A 143 -10.08 31.12 -10.16
C LEU A 143 -10.18 29.63 -10.54
N MET A 144 -9.17 28.83 -10.18
CA MET A 144 -9.13 27.40 -10.50
C MET A 144 -10.24 26.64 -9.76
N GLU A 145 -10.40 26.88 -8.46
CA GLU A 145 -11.47 26.32 -7.65
C GLU A 145 -12.86 26.67 -8.23
N LYS A 146 -13.07 27.93 -8.64
CA LYS A 146 -14.33 28.34 -9.27
C LYS A 146 -14.55 27.74 -10.64
N ALA A 147 -13.50 27.59 -11.45
CA ALA A 147 -13.59 26.95 -12.75
C ALA A 147 -13.92 25.45 -12.63
N ALA A 148 -13.22 24.76 -11.71
CA ALA A 148 -13.46 23.37 -11.36
C ALA A 148 -14.87 23.12 -10.82
N ALA A 149 -15.35 23.97 -9.90
CA ALA A 149 -16.71 23.89 -9.35
C ALA A 149 -17.80 24.12 -10.41
N ALA A 150 -17.50 24.88 -11.48
CA ALA A 150 -18.43 25.10 -12.58
C ALA A 150 -18.50 23.91 -13.55
N ASN A 151 -17.44 23.09 -13.64
CA ASN A 151 -17.37 21.92 -14.49
C ASN A 151 -16.27 20.95 -14.01
N LEU A 152 -16.67 19.79 -13.48
CA LEU A 152 -15.72 18.77 -13.00
C LEU A 152 -14.86 18.17 -14.14
N SER A 153 -15.29 18.28 -15.41
CA SER A 153 -14.52 17.89 -16.59
C SER A 153 -13.48 18.93 -17.03
N THR A 154 -12.98 19.75 -16.09
CA THR A 154 -11.98 20.78 -16.39
C THR A 154 -10.58 20.16 -16.51
N VAL A 155 -9.87 20.47 -17.59
CA VAL A 155 -8.45 20.17 -17.77
C VAL A 155 -7.67 21.47 -17.66
N VAL A 156 -6.66 21.49 -16.80
CA VAL A 156 -5.81 22.65 -16.58
C VAL A 156 -4.53 22.53 -17.39
N VAL A 157 -4.21 23.52 -18.22
CA VAL A 157 -2.95 23.56 -18.96
C VAL A 157 -1.99 24.53 -18.27
N LEU A 158 -0.90 23.99 -17.72
CA LEU A 158 0.12 24.78 -17.03
C LEU A 158 1.26 25.13 -18.00
N ASN A 159 1.52 26.44 -18.13
CA ASN A 159 2.61 27.01 -18.91
C ASN A 159 3.54 27.82 -18.00
N ASN A 160 4.16 27.12 -17.07
CA ASN A 160 5.02 27.63 -16.00
C ASN A 160 6.49 27.36 -16.33
N ALA A 161 7.33 28.16 -15.70
CA ALA A 161 8.78 28.09 -15.82
C ALA A 161 9.43 27.36 -14.64
N GLU A 162 8.63 26.94 -13.64
CA GLU A 162 9.00 26.33 -12.36
C GLU A 162 7.84 25.55 -11.72
N PRO A 163 8.11 24.56 -10.86
CA PRO A 163 7.05 23.84 -10.15
C PRO A 163 6.12 24.81 -9.44
N VAL A 164 4.84 24.47 -9.38
CA VAL A 164 3.82 25.27 -8.69
C VAL A 164 3.04 24.38 -7.73
N LEU A 165 2.55 24.94 -6.63
CA LEU A 165 1.62 24.26 -5.74
C LEU A 165 0.25 24.17 -6.40
N ILE A 166 -0.37 23.00 -6.30
CA ILE A 166 -1.63 22.67 -6.97
C ILE A 166 -2.64 22.17 -5.92
N PRO A 167 -3.11 23.03 -5.00
CA PRO A 167 -4.01 22.61 -3.92
C PRO A 167 -5.39 22.15 -4.43
N TRP A 168 -5.77 22.56 -5.64
CA TRP A 168 -7.03 22.23 -6.32
C TRP A 168 -6.91 20.99 -7.24
N LEU A 169 -5.83 20.22 -7.15
CA LEU A 169 -5.55 19.09 -8.04
C LEU A 169 -6.72 18.08 -8.07
N ASP A 170 -7.31 17.79 -6.91
CA ASP A 170 -8.41 16.82 -6.77
C ASP A 170 -9.75 17.36 -7.31
N ASP A 171 -9.85 18.65 -7.58
CA ASP A 171 -11.07 19.29 -8.10
C ASP A 171 -11.15 19.30 -9.64
N VAL A 172 -10.07 18.93 -10.33
CA VAL A 172 -9.99 18.94 -11.81
C VAL A 172 -9.81 17.53 -12.38
N SER A 173 -10.20 17.32 -13.63
CA SER A 173 -10.07 16.00 -14.27
C SER A 173 -8.64 15.66 -14.67
N ALA A 174 -7.83 16.65 -15.03
CA ALA A 174 -6.43 16.46 -15.39
C ALA A 174 -5.65 17.77 -15.38
N VAL A 175 -4.34 17.66 -15.25
CA VAL A 175 -3.38 18.75 -15.44
C VAL A 175 -2.43 18.38 -16.58
N LEU A 176 -2.37 19.22 -17.61
CA LEU A 176 -1.41 19.13 -18.71
C LEU A 176 -0.28 20.13 -18.46
N GLU A 177 0.85 19.63 -18.00
CA GLU A 177 2.07 20.40 -17.76
C GLU A 177 2.87 20.56 -19.07
N MET A 178 2.99 21.79 -19.57
CA MET A 178 3.60 22.11 -20.86
C MET A 178 5.00 22.73 -20.74
N MET A 179 5.49 23.12 -19.56
CA MET A 179 6.87 23.58 -19.31
C MET A 179 7.39 24.61 -20.33
N CYS A 180 6.82 25.82 -20.38
CA CYS A 180 7.22 26.89 -21.32
C CYS A 180 7.53 26.41 -22.77
N PRO A 181 6.51 25.98 -23.54
CA PRO A 181 6.69 25.41 -24.89
C PRO A 181 6.93 26.45 -25.99
N ASN A 182 6.72 27.74 -25.70
CA ASN A 182 6.93 28.89 -26.59
C ASN A 182 6.09 28.84 -27.90
N GLN A 183 6.68 29.21 -29.05
CA GLN A 183 5.94 29.64 -30.26
C GLN A 183 4.96 28.60 -30.84
N GLU A 184 5.27 27.31 -30.70
CA GLU A 184 4.44 26.21 -31.22
C GLU A 184 3.61 25.51 -30.12
N GLY A 185 3.65 26.02 -28.89
CA GLY A 185 3.04 25.37 -27.73
C GLY A 185 1.52 25.23 -27.79
N GLY A 186 0.84 26.18 -28.45
CA GLY A 186 -0.63 26.13 -28.60
C GLY A 186 -1.09 24.95 -29.46
N TRP A 187 -0.40 24.69 -30.58
CA TRP A 187 -0.71 23.54 -31.45
C TRP A 187 -0.37 22.22 -30.77
N ALA A 188 0.76 22.16 -30.06
CA ALA A 188 1.14 20.98 -29.30
C ALA A 188 0.13 20.66 -28.18
N ALA A 189 -0.35 21.68 -27.46
CA ALA A 189 -1.38 21.50 -26.44
C ALA A 189 -2.71 21.00 -27.05
N ASP A 190 -3.13 21.56 -28.19
CA ASP A 190 -4.35 21.12 -28.89
C ASP A 190 -4.28 19.65 -29.31
N ASP A 191 -3.16 19.22 -29.90
CA ASP A 191 -2.97 17.83 -30.31
C ASP A 191 -2.98 16.84 -29.15
N LEU A 192 -2.44 17.23 -27.99
CA LEU A 192 -2.48 16.41 -26.78
C LEU A 192 -3.90 16.36 -26.22
N LEU A 193 -4.55 17.51 -26.02
CA LEU A 193 -5.89 17.60 -25.44
C LEU A 193 -6.97 16.89 -26.28
N LEU A 194 -6.81 16.87 -27.60
CA LEU A 194 -7.72 16.18 -28.52
C LEU A 194 -7.39 14.68 -28.70
N GLY A 195 -6.30 14.19 -28.10
CA GLY A 195 -5.87 12.81 -28.26
C GLY A 195 -5.30 12.49 -29.65
N ASN A 196 -4.95 13.52 -30.44
CA ASN A 196 -4.26 13.33 -31.73
C ASN A 196 -2.84 12.78 -31.52
N ASN A 197 -2.23 13.12 -30.37
CA ASN A 197 -0.95 12.60 -29.93
C ASN A 197 -1.04 12.13 -28.48
N ASN A 198 -0.26 11.10 -28.15
CA ASN A 198 -0.13 10.61 -26.78
C ASN A 198 0.82 11.50 -25.96
N PRO A 199 0.49 11.90 -24.72
CA PRO A 199 1.43 12.61 -23.85
C PRO A 199 2.58 11.67 -23.44
N GLN A 200 3.81 12.11 -23.71
CA GLN A 200 5.05 11.33 -23.49
C GLN A 200 5.99 12.02 -22.50
N GLY A 201 5.55 13.13 -21.90
CA GLY A 201 6.36 13.94 -20.99
C GLY A 201 6.68 13.20 -19.69
N ARG A 202 7.89 13.43 -19.18
CA ARG A 202 8.35 13.00 -17.86
C ARG A 202 8.93 14.20 -17.14
N LEU A 203 8.47 14.47 -15.92
CA LEU A 203 8.85 15.66 -15.18
C LEU A 203 10.38 15.72 -15.00
N PRO A 204 11.01 16.86 -15.28
CA PRO A 204 12.46 17.02 -15.07
C PRO A 204 12.81 17.40 -13.63
N VAL A 205 11.80 17.70 -12.81
CA VAL A 205 11.89 18.19 -11.44
C VAL A 205 10.70 17.70 -10.63
N THR A 206 10.95 17.47 -9.35
CA THR A 206 10.00 17.07 -8.32
C THR A 206 9.09 18.22 -7.93
N TYR A 207 7.77 17.98 -7.94
CA TYR A 207 6.76 18.91 -7.45
C TYR A 207 6.54 18.67 -5.95
N PRO A 208 6.88 19.63 -5.08
CA PRO A 208 6.71 19.48 -3.63
C PRO A 208 5.22 19.46 -3.24
N ALA A 209 4.90 18.76 -2.14
CA ALA A 209 3.53 18.74 -1.60
C ALA A 209 3.11 20.06 -0.95
N SER A 210 4.07 20.77 -0.38
CA SER A 210 3.88 22.09 0.21
C SER A 210 5.18 22.88 0.17
N LEU A 211 5.11 24.19 0.38
CA LEU A 211 6.32 25.00 0.54
C LEU A 211 7.20 24.46 1.69
N ASP A 212 6.60 24.12 2.83
CA ASP A 212 7.29 23.56 4.01
C ASP A 212 7.92 22.17 3.77
N SER A 213 7.55 21.48 2.69
CA SER A 213 8.19 20.21 2.31
C SER A 213 9.54 20.43 1.59
N THR A 214 9.76 21.62 1.02
CA THR A 214 10.98 21.95 0.25
C THR A 214 12.21 22.05 1.15
N MET A 215 13.39 21.80 0.57
CA MET A 215 14.64 21.76 1.31
C MET A 215 14.97 23.08 2.03
N THR A 216 14.68 24.21 1.40
CA THR A 216 15.00 25.54 1.95
C THR A 216 13.92 26.13 2.83
N HIS A 217 12.67 25.66 2.78
CA HIS A 217 11.57 26.21 3.61
C HIS A 217 11.11 25.25 4.72
N ASN A 218 11.69 24.06 4.81
CA ASN A 218 11.31 23.10 5.85
C ASN A 218 11.64 23.62 7.26
N PRO A 219 10.62 23.77 8.15
CA PRO A 219 10.81 24.37 9.46
C PRO A 219 11.66 23.50 10.41
N CYS A 220 11.83 22.20 10.12
CA CYS A 220 12.72 21.31 10.87
C CYS A 220 14.20 21.57 10.57
N TYR A 221 14.53 22.31 9.50
CA TYR A 221 15.90 22.60 9.07
C TYR A 221 16.15 24.11 8.86
N PRO A 222 15.93 24.95 9.90
CA PRO A 222 15.98 26.40 9.79
C PRO A 222 17.39 26.94 9.48
N GLU A 223 18.44 26.13 9.62
CA GLU A 223 19.83 26.54 9.35
C GLU A 223 20.11 26.81 7.87
N ARG A 224 19.21 26.38 6.97
CA ARG A 224 19.38 26.40 5.51
C ARG A 224 19.00 27.72 4.86
N VAL A 225 18.31 28.59 5.60
CA VAL A 225 17.99 29.96 5.21
C VAL A 225 18.92 30.91 5.94
N ALA A 226 19.43 31.92 5.25
CA ALA A 226 20.27 32.94 5.88
C ALA A 226 19.44 33.73 6.92
N MET A 227 19.56 33.36 8.19
CA MET A 227 19.02 34.16 9.30
C MET A 227 19.82 35.45 9.46
N SER A 228 19.38 36.36 10.34
CA SER A 228 19.94 37.71 10.65
C SER A 228 21.47 37.86 10.76
N SER A 229 22.23 36.75 10.81
CA SER A 229 23.69 36.66 10.76
C SER A 229 24.33 36.60 9.35
N GLY A 230 23.53 36.38 8.29
CA GLY A 230 23.98 36.35 6.89
C GLY A 230 24.55 35.01 6.39
N ASN A 231 24.56 33.94 7.20
CA ASN A 231 25.09 32.63 6.82
C ASN A 231 23.98 31.57 6.73
N ALA A 232 24.03 30.72 5.69
CA ALA A 232 23.22 29.50 5.55
C ALA A 232 24.13 28.25 5.66
N THR A 233 23.62 27.17 6.28
CA THR A 233 24.31 25.88 6.44
C THR A 233 23.61 24.81 5.62
N PHE A 234 24.40 24.05 4.87
CA PHE A 234 23.91 23.03 3.94
C PHE A 234 24.26 21.64 4.49
N SER A 235 23.41 21.16 5.41
CA SER A 235 23.62 19.95 6.22
C SER A 235 23.30 18.64 5.48
N GLU A 236 22.50 18.72 4.40
CA GLU A 236 22.05 17.58 3.60
C GLU A 236 23.13 16.95 2.72
N GLY A 237 24.23 17.67 2.45
CA GLY A 237 25.36 17.16 1.66
C GLY A 237 24.97 16.62 0.29
N LEU A 238 25.22 15.33 0.03
CA LEU A 238 24.86 14.68 -1.23
C LEU A 238 23.36 14.48 -1.46
N ASN A 239 22.54 14.56 -0.40
CA ASN A 239 21.08 14.40 -0.49
C ASN A 239 20.39 15.74 -0.80
N ASN A 240 20.83 16.40 -1.87
CA ASN A 240 20.19 17.61 -2.38
C ASN A 240 19.14 17.29 -3.48
N SER A 241 18.35 18.30 -3.90
CA SER A 241 17.33 18.14 -4.97
C SER A 241 16.32 17.04 -4.64
N TYR A 242 15.84 16.27 -5.62
CA TYR A 242 14.95 15.12 -5.39
C TYR A 242 15.46 14.10 -4.35
N CYS A 243 16.78 13.94 -4.21
CA CYS A 243 17.38 13.01 -3.24
C CYS A 243 17.06 13.39 -1.80
N TRP A 244 16.76 14.68 -1.54
CA TRP A 244 16.31 15.19 -0.25
C TRP A 244 15.03 14.50 0.20
N TYR A 245 14.01 14.49 -0.65
CA TYR A 245 12.69 13.96 -0.31
C TYR A 245 12.76 12.46 0.03
N VAL A 246 13.58 11.70 -0.70
CA VAL A 246 13.83 10.28 -0.40
C VAL A 246 14.61 10.12 0.91
N HIS A 247 15.64 10.93 1.13
CA HIS A 247 16.46 10.87 2.34
C HIS A 247 15.67 11.15 3.62
N THR A 248 14.74 12.11 3.57
CA THR A 248 13.92 12.50 4.72
C THR A 248 12.56 11.83 4.78
N ASN A 249 12.27 10.92 3.84
CA ASN A 249 10.96 10.28 3.71
C ASN A 249 9.82 11.32 3.63
N THR A 250 10.04 12.40 2.87
CA THR A 250 9.08 13.48 2.68
C THR A 250 8.22 13.21 1.45
N SER A 251 6.90 13.21 1.62
CA SER A 251 5.95 13.07 0.52
C SER A 251 6.03 14.25 -0.46
N VAL A 252 5.86 13.95 -1.74
CA VAL A 252 5.83 14.92 -2.85
C VAL A 252 4.55 14.73 -3.66
N LEU A 253 4.11 15.76 -4.41
CA LEU A 253 2.97 15.60 -5.33
C LEU A 253 3.36 14.70 -6.49
N PHE A 254 4.47 15.05 -7.15
CA PHE A 254 4.97 14.30 -8.30
C PHE A 254 6.50 14.22 -8.22
N PRO A 255 7.10 13.02 -8.17
CA PRO A 255 8.55 12.89 -8.21
C PRO A 255 9.12 13.26 -9.58
N ILE A 256 10.42 13.57 -9.64
CA ILE A 256 11.15 13.59 -10.91
C ILE A 256 10.89 12.32 -11.72
N GLY A 257 10.72 12.47 -13.03
CA GLY A 257 10.43 11.37 -13.94
C GLY A 257 8.97 10.97 -14.00
N TYR A 258 8.08 11.52 -13.17
CA TYR A 258 6.64 11.24 -13.23
C TYR A 258 6.01 11.76 -14.53
N GLY A 259 5.03 11.05 -15.07
CA GLY A 259 4.22 11.53 -16.20
C GLY A 259 3.17 10.51 -16.64
N LEU A 260 1.99 10.99 -17.00
CA LEU A 260 0.88 10.15 -17.45
C LEU A 260 0.85 10.03 -18.98
N SER A 261 0.21 8.97 -19.46
CA SER A 261 0.06 8.62 -20.88
C SER A 261 -1.37 8.16 -21.13
N TYR A 262 -1.88 8.25 -22.37
CA TYR A 262 -3.17 7.65 -22.77
C TYR A 262 -3.08 6.13 -22.97
N THR A 263 -1.91 5.55 -22.70
CA THR A 263 -1.66 4.12 -22.70
C THR A 263 -0.86 3.73 -21.46
N SER A 264 -1.00 2.48 -21.05
CA SER A 264 -0.21 1.88 -19.96
C SER A 264 1.03 1.17 -20.53
N PHE A 265 2.08 1.12 -19.72
CA PHE A 265 3.30 0.38 -19.99
C PHE A 265 3.60 -0.52 -18.79
N TYR A 266 4.16 -1.70 -19.04
CA TYR A 266 4.58 -2.63 -17.99
C TYR A 266 6.03 -3.00 -18.21
N TYR A 267 6.82 -3.01 -17.13
CA TYR A 267 8.18 -3.55 -17.12
C TYR A 267 8.14 -5.00 -16.66
N SER A 268 8.89 -5.89 -17.32
CA SER A 268 9.01 -7.27 -16.85
C SER A 268 10.44 -7.79 -17.00
N ASN A 269 10.81 -8.71 -16.10
CA ASN A 269 12.07 -9.47 -16.09
C ASN A 269 13.37 -8.62 -16.18
N PRO A 270 13.62 -7.64 -15.29
CA PRO A 270 14.90 -6.93 -15.28
C PRO A 270 16.06 -7.91 -15.03
N ASN A 271 16.84 -8.21 -16.07
CA ASN A 271 17.97 -9.13 -15.98
C ASN A 271 19.28 -8.36 -15.83
N PHE A 272 19.99 -8.51 -14.71
CA PHE A 272 21.25 -7.81 -14.48
C PHE A 272 22.45 -8.71 -14.85
N HIS A 273 23.26 -8.28 -15.82
CA HIS A 273 24.48 -8.98 -16.21
C HIS A 273 25.72 -8.16 -15.87
N THR A 274 26.70 -8.77 -15.20
CA THR A 274 28.03 -8.16 -15.01
C THR A 274 28.91 -8.43 -16.23
N SER A 275 29.23 -7.41 -17.02
CA SER A 275 30.32 -7.46 -18.00
C SER A 275 31.57 -6.83 -17.40
N THR A 276 32.75 -7.12 -17.95
CA THR A 276 34.05 -6.67 -17.40
C THR A 276 34.24 -5.15 -17.29
N LEU A 277 33.29 -4.31 -17.73
CA LEU A 277 33.31 -2.84 -17.58
C LEU A 277 31.91 -2.17 -17.43
N ALA A 278 30.80 -2.91 -17.38
CA ALA A 278 29.44 -2.34 -17.22
C ALA A 278 28.44 -3.42 -16.75
N GLN A 279 27.44 -3.01 -15.96
CA GLN A 279 26.28 -3.86 -15.66
C GLN A 279 25.15 -3.49 -16.63
N GLN A 280 24.62 -4.47 -17.36
CA GLN A 280 23.56 -4.28 -18.37
C GLN A 280 22.25 -4.83 -17.80
N SER A 281 21.17 -4.04 -17.82
CA SER A 281 19.82 -4.53 -17.51
C SER A 281 18.93 -4.58 -18.74
N ASP A 282 18.28 -5.72 -18.98
CA ASP A 282 17.30 -5.91 -20.06
C ASP A 282 15.88 -5.82 -19.49
N ILE A 283 15.04 -4.92 -20.02
CA ILE A 283 13.64 -4.71 -19.59
C ILE A 283 12.70 -4.89 -20.77
N ASP A 284 11.68 -5.74 -20.65
CA ASP A 284 10.63 -5.93 -21.66
C ASP A 284 9.46 -4.94 -21.50
N PHE A 285 8.96 -4.39 -22.61
CA PHE A 285 7.83 -3.44 -22.65
C PHE A 285 6.63 -3.99 -23.44
N LYS A 286 5.41 -3.43 -23.33
CA LYS A 286 4.29 -3.66 -24.27
C LYS A 286 3.48 -2.37 -24.55
N CYS A 287 3.16 -2.03 -25.82
CA CYS A 287 2.14 -1.05 -26.31
C CYS A 287 2.61 0.22 -27.09
N ALA A 288 1.69 0.90 -27.80
CA ALA A 288 1.92 1.98 -28.78
C ALA A 288 2.15 3.33 -28.11
N SER A 289 3.40 3.75 -27.92
CA SER A 289 3.85 5.14 -27.69
C SER A 289 5.34 5.13 -27.29
N VAL A 290 5.89 6.28 -26.86
CA VAL A 290 7.23 6.41 -26.27
C VAL A 290 7.12 6.22 -24.76
N GLU A 291 7.93 5.33 -24.20
CA GLU A 291 8.18 5.20 -22.76
C GLU A 291 9.61 5.63 -22.43
N VAL A 292 9.83 6.10 -21.19
CA VAL A 292 11.13 6.50 -20.68
C VAL A 292 11.45 5.68 -19.42
N PRO A 293 12.04 4.48 -19.58
CA PRO A 293 12.55 3.72 -18.44
C PRO A 293 13.68 4.48 -17.78
N GLN A 294 13.60 4.63 -16.46
CA GLN A 294 14.57 5.36 -15.65
C GLN A 294 15.13 4.42 -14.58
N VAL A 295 16.45 4.39 -14.42
CA VAL A 295 17.11 3.58 -13.40
C VAL A 295 17.73 4.49 -12.37
N TYR A 296 17.24 4.35 -11.15
CA TYR A 296 17.78 5.01 -9.97
C TYR A 296 18.48 3.97 -9.09
N ILE A 297 19.58 4.36 -8.44
CA ILE A 297 20.24 3.52 -7.43
C ILE A 297 20.27 4.26 -6.09
N GLY A 298 20.10 3.50 -5.02
CA GLY A 298 20.32 3.96 -3.65
C GLY A 298 21.61 3.36 -3.05
N PRO A 299 21.90 3.69 -1.78
CA PRO A 299 22.97 3.02 -1.06
C PRO A 299 22.68 1.51 -0.92
N PRO A 300 23.70 0.64 -0.84
CA PRO A 300 23.44 -0.76 -0.50
C PRO A 300 22.80 -0.85 0.90
N SER A 301 21.95 -1.86 1.12
CA SER A 301 21.14 -1.99 2.36
C SER A 301 21.98 -2.03 3.65
N ASN A 302 23.24 -2.49 3.56
CA ASN A 302 24.21 -2.54 4.64
C ASN A 302 25.15 -1.31 4.68
N ALA A 303 24.86 -0.24 3.95
CA ALA A 303 25.76 0.91 3.84
C ALA A 303 26.08 1.56 5.18
N VAL A 304 25.08 1.71 6.07
CA VAL A 304 25.26 2.35 7.38
C VAL A 304 26.27 1.60 8.23
N THR A 305 26.25 0.26 8.18
CA THR A 305 27.18 -0.58 8.95
C THR A 305 28.53 -0.74 8.26
N THR A 306 28.54 -0.83 6.94
CA THR A 306 29.75 -1.10 6.15
C THR A 306 30.58 0.17 5.92
N TYR A 307 29.92 1.32 5.77
CA TYR A 307 30.50 2.61 5.44
C TYR A 307 30.00 3.73 6.38
N PRO A 308 30.17 3.60 7.71
CA PRO A 308 29.57 4.52 8.69
C PRO A 308 30.08 5.97 8.59
N ASN A 309 31.17 6.21 7.85
CA ASN A 309 31.78 7.52 7.65
C ASN A 309 31.64 8.04 6.21
N ALA A 310 30.88 7.35 5.35
CA ALA A 310 30.59 7.80 3.99
C ALA A 310 29.15 8.29 3.90
N GLN A 311 28.95 9.47 3.31
CA GLN A 311 27.63 9.88 2.87
C GLN A 311 27.39 9.32 1.47
N LEU A 312 26.31 8.57 1.30
CA LEU A 312 25.81 8.09 0.01
C LEU A 312 24.53 8.83 -0.33
N ALA A 313 24.31 9.10 -1.62
CA ALA A 313 23.04 9.66 -2.07
C ALA A 313 21.92 8.65 -1.81
N ALA A 314 20.81 9.09 -1.21
CA ALA A 314 19.66 8.24 -0.87
C ALA A 314 19.02 7.62 -2.11
N THR A 315 19.08 8.34 -3.23
CA THR A 315 18.75 7.88 -4.56
C THR A 315 19.59 8.68 -5.57
N ALA A 316 19.84 8.12 -6.75
CA ALA A 316 20.53 8.80 -7.85
C ALA A 316 20.15 8.19 -9.20
N LEU A 317 19.73 9.02 -10.16
CA LEU A 317 19.53 8.61 -11.55
C LEU A 317 20.89 8.18 -12.14
N VAL A 318 20.95 6.96 -12.67
CA VAL A 318 22.17 6.43 -13.28
C VAL A 318 22.05 6.25 -14.78
N GLU A 319 20.86 5.96 -15.28
CA GLU A 319 20.63 5.89 -16.71
C GLU A 319 19.14 5.95 -17.02
N PHE A 320 18.83 6.32 -18.26
CA PHE A 320 17.49 6.27 -18.82
C PHE A 320 17.53 5.83 -20.27
N ALA A 321 16.42 5.31 -20.77
CA ALA A 321 16.22 5.01 -22.18
C ALA A 321 15.00 5.78 -22.71
N ASN A 322 14.97 6.02 -24.01
CA ASN A 322 13.77 6.51 -24.70
C ASN A 322 13.37 5.43 -25.70
N VAL A 323 12.22 4.79 -25.46
CA VAL A 323 11.82 3.55 -26.14
C VAL A 323 10.53 3.79 -26.91
N GLU A 324 10.61 3.72 -28.24
CA GLU A 324 9.45 3.79 -29.14
C GLU A 324 8.87 2.40 -29.39
N LEU A 325 7.57 2.24 -29.16
CA LEU A 325 6.85 0.97 -29.32
C LEU A 325 5.52 1.15 -30.04
N GLY A 326 5.07 0.09 -30.72
CA GLY A 326 3.73 -0.05 -31.29
C GLY A 326 2.76 -0.83 -30.38
N ALA A 327 1.47 -0.81 -30.70
CA ALA A 327 0.41 -1.36 -29.84
C ALA A 327 0.56 -2.88 -29.74
N GLY A 328 0.70 -3.39 -28.51
CA GLY A 328 1.02 -4.80 -28.24
C GLY A 328 2.48 -5.21 -28.47
N ASP A 329 3.35 -4.33 -28.99
CA ASP A 329 4.75 -4.67 -29.28
C ASP A 329 5.61 -4.67 -28.03
N SER A 330 6.61 -5.56 -27.97
CA SER A 330 7.62 -5.59 -26.93
C SER A 330 9.04 -5.40 -27.45
N THR A 331 9.87 -4.68 -26.70
CA THR A 331 11.32 -4.60 -26.93
C THR A 331 12.07 -4.73 -25.63
N THR A 332 13.37 -5.03 -25.73
CA THR A 332 14.30 -5.03 -24.61
C THR A 332 15.14 -3.75 -24.67
N ALA A 333 15.09 -2.94 -23.61
CA ALA A 333 16.03 -1.81 -23.46
C ALA A 333 17.20 -2.24 -22.60
N SER A 334 18.41 -2.08 -23.14
CA SER A 334 19.64 -2.31 -22.38
C SER A 334 20.11 -1.01 -21.76
N ILE A 335 20.33 -1.04 -20.45
CA ILE A 335 20.77 0.10 -19.65
C ILE A 335 22.15 -0.19 -19.06
N ASP A 336 23.13 0.63 -19.43
CA ASP A 336 24.53 0.46 -19.02
C ASP A 336 24.85 1.30 -17.78
N ILE A 337 25.11 0.64 -16.66
CA ILE A 337 25.57 1.29 -15.42
C ILE A 337 27.09 1.18 -15.33
N ARG A 338 27.75 2.33 -15.24
CA ARG A 338 29.21 2.39 -15.09
C ARG A 338 29.61 2.16 -13.63
N GLU A 339 30.75 1.49 -13.40
CA GLU A 339 31.30 1.26 -12.06
C GLU A 339 31.41 2.55 -11.23
N LYS A 340 31.73 3.67 -11.88
CA LYS A 340 31.81 4.98 -11.23
C LYS A 340 30.49 5.41 -10.57
N GLN A 341 29.37 5.02 -11.14
CA GLN A 341 28.03 5.33 -10.64
C GLN A 341 27.69 4.46 -9.42
N LEU A 342 28.29 3.27 -9.31
CA LEU A 342 28.18 2.37 -8.16
C LEU A 342 29.22 2.67 -7.06
N SER A 343 30.07 3.68 -7.26
CA SER A 343 31.18 4.01 -6.37
C SER A 343 30.88 5.25 -5.54
N PHE A 344 31.48 5.33 -4.35
CA PHE A 344 31.44 6.52 -3.49
C PHE A 344 32.84 7.06 -3.24
N TYR A 345 32.94 8.36 -2.95
CA TYR A 345 34.23 8.97 -2.62
C TYR A 345 34.52 8.76 -1.13
N ASN A 346 35.51 7.94 -0.81
CA ASN A 346 35.92 7.69 0.56
C ASN A 346 36.92 8.76 1.00
N VAL A 347 36.48 9.67 1.87
CA VAL A 347 37.30 10.79 2.36
C VAL A 347 38.52 10.35 3.16
N ASN A 348 38.51 9.15 3.75
CA ASN A 348 39.63 8.64 4.54
C ASN A 348 40.73 8.07 3.64
N THR A 349 40.35 7.42 2.53
CA THR A 349 41.31 6.86 1.56
C THR A 349 41.62 7.81 0.41
N THR A 350 40.84 8.89 0.28
CA THR A 350 40.91 9.91 -0.78
C THR A 350 40.70 9.35 -2.19
N ASP A 351 40.04 8.20 -2.30
CA ASP A 351 39.79 7.48 -3.56
C ASP A 351 38.30 7.12 -3.72
N TRP A 352 37.93 6.71 -4.93
CA TRP A 352 36.61 6.17 -5.22
C TRP A 352 36.58 4.67 -4.94
N GLU A 353 35.62 4.24 -4.14
CA GLU A 353 35.44 2.86 -3.74
C GLU A 353 34.09 2.34 -4.21
N LEU A 354 34.08 1.15 -4.82
CA LEU A 354 32.85 0.46 -5.19
C LEU A 354 32.07 0.09 -3.93
N ALA A 355 30.82 0.53 -3.84
CA ALA A 355 29.93 0.13 -2.76
C ALA A 355 29.58 -1.36 -2.93
N LYS A 356 29.92 -2.19 -1.93
CA LYS A 356 29.64 -3.62 -1.93
C LYS A 356 28.43 -3.89 -1.06
N ALA A 357 27.38 -4.43 -1.66
CA ALA A 357 26.31 -5.07 -0.91
C ALA A 357 26.81 -6.42 -0.36
N THR A 358 26.35 -6.79 0.82
CA THR A 358 26.25 -8.21 1.18
C THR A 358 25.22 -8.87 0.26
N ASP A 359 25.46 -10.12 -0.13
CA ASP A 359 24.50 -10.86 -0.96
C ASP A 359 23.11 -10.80 -0.30
N PRO A 360 22.05 -10.50 -1.07
CA PRO A 360 20.70 -10.46 -0.52
C PRO A 360 20.34 -11.82 0.07
N PRO A 361 19.54 -11.87 1.15
CA PRO A 361 19.10 -13.13 1.71
C PRO A 361 18.42 -13.94 0.61
N THR A 362 18.93 -15.14 0.33
CA THR A 362 18.47 -15.97 -0.78
C THR A 362 17.97 -17.30 -0.25
N VAL A 363 16.86 -17.77 -0.80
CA VAL A 363 16.24 -19.06 -0.45
C VAL A 363 15.90 -19.82 -1.71
N THR A 364 16.02 -21.14 -1.66
CA THR A 364 15.63 -22.02 -2.77
C THR A 364 14.41 -22.83 -2.36
N VAL A 365 13.27 -22.51 -2.97
CA VAL A 365 12.02 -23.25 -2.83
C VAL A 365 11.93 -24.33 -3.91
N LYS A 366 10.87 -25.13 -3.91
CA LYS A 366 10.69 -26.24 -4.85
C LYS A 366 10.74 -25.82 -6.31
N ASN A 367 10.20 -24.65 -6.65
CA ASN A 367 10.13 -24.15 -8.03
C ASN A 367 11.40 -23.40 -8.49
N GLY A 368 12.22 -22.89 -7.56
CA GLY A 368 13.42 -22.12 -7.89
C GLY A 368 13.86 -21.22 -6.73
N SER A 369 14.83 -20.35 -6.98
CA SER A 369 15.36 -19.44 -5.96
C SER A 369 14.65 -18.09 -5.95
N TYR A 370 14.60 -17.46 -4.77
CA TYR A 370 14.23 -16.07 -4.56
C TYR A 370 15.32 -15.35 -3.79
N TYR A 371 15.58 -14.09 -4.12
CA TYR A 371 16.34 -13.18 -3.26
C TYR A 371 15.40 -12.15 -2.63
N GLY A 372 15.55 -11.97 -1.33
CA GLY A 372 14.78 -11.05 -0.51
C GLY A 372 15.55 -9.79 -0.14
N ALA A 373 15.00 -9.02 0.80
CA ALA A 373 15.63 -7.83 1.36
C ALA A 373 16.04 -8.05 2.82
N TYR A 374 17.24 -7.60 3.19
CA TYR A 374 17.63 -7.49 4.60
C TYR A 374 17.14 -6.15 5.17
N GLN A 375 16.34 -6.20 6.22
CA GLN A 375 15.86 -5.03 6.96
C GLN A 375 16.69 -4.86 8.24
N SER A 376 17.50 -3.80 8.27
CA SER A 376 18.52 -3.59 9.30
C SER A 376 17.97 -3.04 10.63
N ASN A 377 16.83 -2.34 10.63
CA ASN A 377 16.23 -1.79 11.87
C ASN A 377 15.73 -2.91 12.80
N TYR A 378 15.19 -3.98 12.24
CA TYR A 378 14.66 -5.14 12.97
C TYR A 378 15.57 -6.36 12.89
N ASN A 379 16.66 -6.30 12.12
CA ASN A 379 17.54 -7.43 11.83
C ASN A 379 16.77 -8.66 11.29
N GLN A 380 15.99 -8.44 10.23
CA GLN A 380 15.09 -9.43 9.63
C GLN A 380 15.35 -9.58 8.13
N ASP A 381 15.01 -10.75 7.57
CA ASP A 381 15.00 -10.98 6.12
C ASP A 381 13.54 -11.00 5.64
N PHE A 382 13.26 -10.26 4.57
CA PHE A 382 11.95 -10.15 3.94
C PHE A 382 11.95 -10.83 2.58
N PHE A 383 10.95 -11.65 2.32
CA PHE A 383 10.67 -12.26 1.02
C PHE A 383 9.21 -11.96 0.68
N LEU A 384 8.98 -10.98 -0.17
CA LEU A 384 7.68 -10.36 -0.41
C LEU A 384 7.19 -10.64 -1.84
N GLY A 385 5.88 -10.69 -2.03
CA GLY A 385 5.23 -10.77 -3.35
C GLY A 385 5.48 -12.07 -4.11
N MET A 386 5.85 -13.17 -3.44
CA MET A 386 6.13 -14.44 -4.13
C MET A 386 4.81 -15.10 -4.55
N PRO A 387 4.66 -15.58 -5.80
CA PRO A 387 3.45 -16.30 -6.19
C PRO A 387 3.39 -17.67 -5.49
N TYR A 388 2.24 -18.02 -4.90
CA TYR A 388 1.99 -19.37 -4.40
C TYR A 388 1.08 -20.18 -5.34
N ALA A 389 0.43 -19.52 -6.28
CA ALA A 389 -0.47 -20.09 -7.28
C ALA A 389 -0.17 -19.52 -8.67
N GLN A 390 -0.72 -20.16 -9.71
CA GLN A 390 -0.80 -19.53 -11.03
C GLN A 390 -1.71 -18.30 -10.96
N PRO A 391 -1.41 -17.21 -11.69
CA PRO A 391 -2.26 -16.02 -11.73
C PRO A 391 -3.69 -16.35 -12.16
N PRO A 392 -4.74 -15.97 -11.43
CA PRO A 392 -6.13 -16.29 -11.75
C PRO A 392 -6.71 -15.37 -12.85
N VAL A 393 -5.94 -15.17 -13.92
CA VAL A 393 -6.28 -14.27 -15.04
C VAL A 393 -6.79 -15.06 -16.25
N GLY A 394 -7.55 -14.39 -17.13
CA GLY A 394 -8.05 -14.99 -18.36
C GLY A 394 -8.86 -16.25 -18.09
N ASP A 395 -8.46 -17.40 -18.66
CA ASP A 395 -9.18 -18.66 -18.46
C ASP A 395 -9.14 -19.15 -16.99
N LEU A 396 -8.14 -18.76 -16.19
CA LEU A 396 -8.07 -19.13 -14.78
C LEU A 396 -8.97 -18.25 -13.88
N ARG A 397 -9.58 -17.19 -14.43
CA ARG A 397 -10.59 -16.41 -13.71
C ARG A 397 -11.80 -17.30 -13.38
N PHE A 398 -12.32 -17.17 -12.16
CA PHE A 398 -13.43 -18.00 -11.65
C PHE A 398 -13.16 -19.50 -11.77
N ARG A 399 -11.91 -19.92 -11.52
CA ARG A 399 -11.53 -21.33 -11.35
C ARG A 399 -10.89 -21.55 -9.98
N ASN A 400 -10.91 -22.81 -9.55
CA ASN A 400 -10.10 -23.25 -8.41
C ASN A 400 -8.62 -22.88 -8.66
N PRO A 401 -7.91 -22.38 -7.65
CA PRO A 401 -6.52 -21.97 -7.83
C PRO A 401 -5.65 -23.17 -8.15
N GLU A 402 -4.68 -22.98 -9.03
CA GLU A 402 -3.74 -24.02 -9.43
C GLU A 402 -2.34 -23.75 -8.87
N PRO A 403 -1.61 -24.78 -8.41
CA PRO A 403 -0.22 -24.61 -8.01
C PRO A 403 0.64 -24.17 -9.19
N LEU A 404 1.79 -23.56 -8.88
CA LEU A 404 2.80 -23.22 -9.88
C LEU A 404 3.24 -24.48 -10.65
N ASN A 405 3.14 -24.42 -11.97
CA ASN A 405 3.47 -25.52 -12.89
C ASN A 405 4.85 -25.34 -13.57
N SER A 406 5.58 -24.28 -13.22
CA SER A 406 6.88 -23.93 -13.82
C SER A 406 7.98 -23.89 -12.79
N THR A 407 9.22 -24.08 -13.26
CA THR A 407 10.44 -23.93 -12.45
C THR A 407 11.38 -22.95 -13.16
N TRP A 408 12.27 -22.31 -12.40
CA TRP A 408 13.22 -21.33 -12.93
C TRP A 408 14.61 -21.52 -12.33
N SER A 409 15.65 -21.21 -13.13
CA SER A 409 17.05 -21.34 -12.72
C SER A 409 17.62 -20.08 -12.09
N GLU A 410 17.15 -18.89 -12.50
CA GLU A 410 17.64 -17.61 -12.01
C GLU A 410 16.81 -17.12 -10.84
N ALA A 411 17.46 -16.61 -9.79
CA ALA A 411 16.75 -16.17 -8.59
C ALA A 411 15.80 -15.02 -8.92
N LYS A 412 14.53 -15.15 -8.53
CA LYS A 412 13.51 -14.12 -8.73
C LYS A 412 13.53 -13.09 -7.59
N ASN A 413 13.13 -11.87 -7.93
CA ASN A 413 12.99 -10.80 -6.94
C ASN A 413 11.84 -11.11 -5.96
N ALA A 414 12.09 -10.96 -4.66
CA ALA A 414 11.11 -10.98 -3.59
C ALA A 414 11.35 -9.83 -2.59
N THR A 415 11.72 -8.63 -3.06
CA THR A 415 11.99 -7.46 -2.20
C THR A 415 10.78 -6.54 -2.02
N GLU A 416 9.70 -6.74 -2.77
CA GLU A 416 8.55 -5.83 -2.83
C GLU A 416 7.23 -6.58 -2.63
N TYR A 417 6.28 -5.94 -1.97
CA TYR A 417 4.92 -6.45 -1.87
C TYR A 417 4.26 -6.47 -3.25
N SER A 418 3.46 -7.50 -3.53
CA SER A 418 2.62 -7.51 -4.73
C SER A 418 1.41 -6.58 -4.56
N PRO A 419 0.71 -6.25 -5.65
CA PRO A 419 -0.65 -5.71 -5.56
C PRO A 419 -1.58 -6.64 -4.76
N GLU A 420 -2.64 -6.05 -4.19
CA GLU A 420 -3.74 -6.77 -3.55
C GLU A 420 -4.68 -7.35 -4.60
N CYS A 421 -5.53 -8.29 -4.19
CA CYS A 421 -6.62 -8.74 -5.07
C CYS A 421 -7.65 -7.64 -5.26
N TYR A 422 -8.40 -7.66 -6.37
CA TYR A 422 -9.54 -6.76 -6.53
C TYR A 422 -10.53 -6.89 -5.37
N GLY A 423 -10.85 -5.75 -4.77
CA GLY A 423 -11.85 -5.59 -3.72
C GLY A 423 -12.33 -4.14 -3.64
N TYR A 424 -13.31 -3.88 -2.78
CA TYR A 424 -14.03 -2.60 -2.73
C TYR A 424 -14.34 -2.19 -1.30
N GLY A 425 -13.59 -1.24 -0.77
CA GLY A 425 -13.91 -0.64 0.52
C GLY A 425 -12.79 0.19 1.11
N SER A 426 -12.94 0.44 2.42
CA SER A 426 -12.11 1.40 3.10
C SER A 426 -10.66 0.98 3.36
N ASP A 427 -10.34 -0.30 3.24
CA ASP A 427 -9.01 -0.83 3.52
C ASP A 427 -8.12 -0.86 2.28
N GLN A 428 -8.71 -0.78 1.07
CA GLN A 428 -7.96 -0.71 -0.19
C GLN A 428 -7.68 0.71 -0.67
N TRP A 429 -8.72 1.55 -0.72
CA TRP A 429 -8.63 2.92 -1.23
C TRP A 429 -7.60 3.80 -0.49
N VAL A 430 -7.51 3.70 0.86
CA VAL A 430 -6.58 4.49 1.69
C VAL A 430 -5.13 4.05 1.52
N LEU A 431 -4.91 2.85 0.96
CA LEU A 431 -3.59 2.30 0.67
C LEU A 431 -3.19 2.49 -0.81
N GLY A 432 -3.88 3.39 -1.51
CA GLY A 432 -3.58 3.79 -2.89
C GLY A 432 -4.19 2.90 -3.96
N ASN A 433 -5.08 1.96 -3.58
CA ASN A 433 -5.76 1.06 -4.50
C ASN A 433 -4.82 0.29 -5.45
N VAL A 434 -3.70 -0.19 -4.92
CA VAL A 434 -2.70 -0.97 -5.68
C VAL A 434 -3.20 -2.41 -5.82
N ILE A 435 -4.03 -2.66 -6.84
CA ILE A 435 -4.75 -3.93 -7.04
C ILE A 435 -4.43 -4.59 -8.39
N SER A 436 -4.57 -5.92 -8.46
CA SER A 436 -4.40 -6.73 -9.67
C SER A 436 -5.24 -8.01 -9.60
N GLU A 437 -5.56 -8.63 -10.74
CA GLU A 437 -6.04 -10.03 -10.74
C GLU A 437 -4.90 -11.02 -10.49
N ASP A 438 -3.68 -10.69 -10.93
CA ASP A 438 -2.47 -11.43 -10.57
C ASP A 438 -2.05 -11.04 -9.15
N CYS A 439 -2.78 -11.58 -8.16
CA CYS A 439 -2.66 -11.20 -6.76
C CYS A 439 -2.37 -12.36 -5.81
N LEU A 440 -2.37 -13.62 -6.26
CA LEU A 440 -2.23 -14.81 -5.41
C LEU A 440 -0.77 -15.02 -4.94
N THR A 441 -0.36 -14.14 -4.02
CA THR A 441 1.01 -14.04 -3.52
C THR A 441 1.10 -14.24 -2.00
N ILE A 442 2.31 -14.59 -1.57
CA ILE A 442 2.68 -14.88 -0.19
C ILE A 442 3.93 -14.05 0.17
N ASN A 443 3.92 -13.48 1.37
CA ASN A 443 5.07 -12.82 1.99
C ASN A 443 5.59 -13.69 3.12
N VAL A 444 6.90 -13.74 3.30
CA VAL A 444 7.59 -14.42 4.40
C VAL A 444 8.56 -13.44 5.06
N VAL A 445 8.39 -13.20 6.35
CA VAL A 445 9.29 -12.39 7.18
C VAL A 445 9.89 -13.27 8.27
N ARG A 446 11.21 -13.21 8.43
CA ARG A 446 11.93 -14.04 9.41
C ARG A 446 13.04 -13.26 10.11
N PRO A 447 13.46 -13.67 11.32
CA PRO A 447 14.71 -13.20 11.89
C PRO A 447 15.89 -13.45 10.93
N SER A 448 16.81 -12.50 10.81
CA SER A 448 17.99 -12.67 9.96
C SER A 448 19.03 -13.58 10.63
N GLY A 449 19.88 -14.22 9.82
CA GLY A 449 20.97 -15.06 10.33
C GLY A 449 20.54 -16.38 10.99
N ILE A 450 19.36 -16.92 10.62
CA ILE A 450 18.91 -18.24 11.07
C ILE A 450 19.94 -19.29 10.65
N ALA A 451 20.47 -20.02 11.64
CA ALA A 451 21.44 -21.07 11.39
C ALA A 451 20.83 -22.23 10.59
N GLU A 452 21.64 -22.86 9.73
CA GLU A 452 21.22 -24.03 8.95
C GLU A 452 20.65 -25.14 9.85
N GLY A 453 19.49 -25.69 9.48
CA GLY A 453 18.82 -26.76 10.22
C GLY A 453 17.95 -26.31 11.40
N VAL A 454 17.94 -25.01 11.74
CA VAL A 454 16.95 -24.47 12.68
C VAL A 454 15.55 -24.55 12.07
N LYS A 455 14.56 -24.92 12.89
CA LYS A 455 13.16 -25.11 12.52
C LYS A 455 12.26 -24.26 13.42
N LEU A 456 11.98 -23.03 13.00
CA LEU A 456 11.16 -22.08 13.74
C LEU A 456 9.66 -22.34 13.54
N PRO A 457 8.80 -22.12 14.55
CA PRO A 457 7.35 -22.07 14.37
C PRO A 457 6.94 -21.02 13.33
N VAL A 458 5.77 -21.21 12.73
CA VAL A 458 5.27 -20.36 11.65
C VAL A 458 3.91 -19.77 12.06
N GLY A 459 3.78 -18.45 12.04
CA GLY A 459 2.51 -17.74 12.15
C GLY A 459 1.99 -17.38 10.76
N PHE A 460 0.85 -17.93 10.37
CA PHE A 460 0.24 -17.75 9.05
C PHE A 460 -0.97 -16.82 9.14
N TRP A 461 -0.79 -15.56 8.77
CA TRP A 461 -1.79 -14.51 8.79
C TRP A 461 -2.69 -14.52 7.57
N ILE A 462 -4.01 -14.50 7.82
CA ILE A 462 -5.08 -14.33 6.85
C ILE A 462 -5.78 -13.01 7.20
N HIS A 463 -5.72 -12.03 6.29
CA HIS A 463 -6.30 -10.71 6.52
C HIS A 463 -7.83 -10.72 6.57
N GLY A 464 -8.40 -9.71 7.21
CA GLY A 464 -9.84 -9.42 7.23
C GLY A 464 -10.31 -8.62 6.02
N GLY A 465 -11.40 -7.86 6.17
CA GLY A 465 -12.01 -7.05 5.11
C GLY A 465 -13.33 -7.60 4.57
N GLY A 466 -14.12 -8.27 5.41
CA GLY A 466 -15.49 -8.72 5.08
C GLY A 466 -15.60 -9.69 3.90
N LEU A 467 -14.48 -10.26 3.43
CA LEU A 467 -14.35 -11.03 2.18
C LEU A 467 -14.51 -10.19 0.89
N PHE A 468 -14.56 -8.87 0.97
CA PHE A 468 -14.70 -7.97 -0.18
C PHE A 468 -13.56 -6.97 -0.34
N GLU A 469 -12.66 -6.83 0.64
CA GLU A 469 -11.51 -5.92 0.59
C GLU A 469 -10.31 -6.43 1.41
N GLY A 470 -9.21 -5.67 1.40
CA GLY A 470 -7.98 -5.92 2.15
C GLY A 470 -6.90 -6.69 1.37
N GLY A 471 -5.70 -6.79 1.96
CA GLY A 471 -4.60 -7.55 1.35
C GLY A 471 -3.30 -7.57 2.16
N ASN A 472 -2.40 -8.50 1.81
CA ASN A 472 -1.21 -8.84 2.58
C ASN A 472 -0.12 -7.76 2.67
N ARG A 473 -0.29 -6.62 1.99
CA ARG A 473 0.62 -5.48 1.98
C ARG A 473 0.23 -4.38 2.97
N ASP A 474 -0.92 -4.52 3.62
CA ASP A 474 -1.42 -3.54 4.58
C ASP A 474 -0.44 -3.38 5.76
N PRO A 475 0.07 -2.15 5.98
CA PRO A 475 1.06 -1.89 7.00
C PRO A 475 0.52 -2.01 8.44
N ARG A 476 -0.80 -2.05 8.66
CA ARG A 476 -1.42 -2.13 10.00
C ARG A 476 -1.03 -3.40 10.74
N TYR A 477 -0.78 -4.50 10.02
CA TYR A 477 -0.36 -5.80 10.52
C TYR A 477 1.01 -6.25 10.00
N ASN A 478 1.96 -5.30 9.89
CA ASN A 478 3.34 -5.63 9.56
C ASN A 478 3.98 -6.53 10.63
N PHE A 479 4.64 -7.61 10.21
CA PHE A 479 5.24 -8.58 11.13
C PHE A 479 6.48 -8.08 11.90
N SER A 480 7.12 -7.01 11.46
CA SER A 480 8.47 -6.67 11.93
C SER A 480 8.53 -6.49 13.44
N ALA A 481 7.59 -5.73 14.01
CA ALA A 481 7.55 -5.41 15.43
C ALA A 481 7.18 -6.63 16.30
N ILE A 482 6.17 -7.43 15.90
CA ILE A 482 5.80 -8.65 16.62
C ILE A 482 6.92 -9.70 16.60
N ILE A 483 7.59 -9.91 15.45
CA ILE A 483 8.71 -10.86 15.36
C ILE A 483 9.91 -10.40 16.19
N ASP A 484 10.20 -9.10 16.22
CA ASP A 484 11.27 -8.54 17.05
C ASP A 484 10.99 -8.73 18.55
N GLU A 485 9.79 -8.35 19.02
CA GLU A 485 9.39 -8.56 20.42
C GLU A 485 9.35 -10.05 20.80
N ALA A 486 8.89 -10.92 19.89
CA ALA A 486 8.89 -12.36 20.11
C ALA A 486 10.32 -12.92 20.20
N THR A 487 11.22 -12.47 19.33
CA THR A 487 12.64 -12.85 19.35
C THR A 487 13.32 -12.39 20.64
N ALA A 488 13.06 -11.15 21.07
CA ALA A 488 13.54 -10.61 22.33
C ALA A 488 13.01 -11.39 23.56
N ALA A 489 11.82 -11.99 23.45
CA ALA A 489 11.24 -12.87 24.45
C ALA A 489 11.73 -14.34 24.37
N GLY A 490 12.67 -14.66 23.47
CA GLY A 490 13.16 -16.03 23.27
C GLY A 490 12.17 -16.94 22.52
N LYS A 491 11.25 -16.34 21.77
CA LYS A 491 10.19 -17.00 21.00
C LYS A 491 10.22 -16.63 19.51
N PRO A 492 11.36 -16.76 18.81
CA PRO A 492 11.42 -16.43 17.40
C PRO A 492 10.45 -17.33 16.60
N PHE A 493 9.74 -16.73 15.65
CA PHE A 493 8.88 -17.42 14.71
C PHE A 493 8.98 -16.76 13.32
N ILE A 494 8.50 -17.44 12.29
CA ILE A 494 8.40 -16.92 10.92
C ILE A 494 6.98 -16.40 10.69
N GLY A 495 6.86 -15.15 10.24
CA GLY A 495 5.59 -14.57 9.80
C GLY A 495 5.33 -14.85 8.33
N VAL A 496 4.12 -15.31 8.01
CA VAL A 496 3.66 -15.56 6.64
C VAL A 496 2.33 -14.86 6.44
N SER A 497 2.17 -14.07 5.39
CA SER A 497 0.89 -13.42 5.05
C SER A 497 0.54 -13.65 3.59
N ILE A 498 -0.75 -13.79 3.27
CA ILE A 498 -1.20 -14.13 1.92
C ILE A 498 -2.29 -13.19 1.43
N ASN A 499 -2.34 -12.98 0.13
CA ASN A 499 -3.55 -12.49 -0.54
C ASN A 499 -4.45 -13.68 -0.86
N TYR A 500 -5.75 -13.44 -0.99
CA TYR A 500 -6.73 -14.39 -1.53
C TYR A 500 -7.81 -13.61 -2.30
N ARG A 501 -8.49 -14.24 -3.27
CA ARG A 501 -9.53 -13.52 -4.05
C ARG A 501 -10.69 -13.10 -3.16
N LEU A 502 -11.21 -11.90 -3.43
CA LEU A 502 -12.26 -11.22 -2.67
C LEU A 502 -13.48 -10.92 -3.55
N HIS A 503 -14.57 -10.49 -2.92
CA HIS A 503 -15.81 -10.05 -3.56
C HIS A 503 -16.29 -11.06 -4.62
N GLY A 504 -16.87 -10.59 -5.71
CA GLY A 504 -17.26 -11.43 -6.85
C GLY A 504 -16.13 -12.23 -7.49
N PHE A 505 -14.84 -11.88 -7.30
CA PHE A 505 -13.72 -12.68 -7.82
C PHE A 505 -13.45 -13.94 -7.00
N GLY A 506 -13.71 -13.90 -5.69
CA GLY A 506 -13.47 -15.00 -4.76
C GLY A 506 -14.73 -15.73 -4.28
N PHE A 507 -15.88 -15.06 -4.32
CA PHE A 507 -17.10 -15.50 -3.64
C PHE A 507 -18.35 -15.31 -4.51
N LEU A 508 -18.20 -15.44 -5.84
CA LEU A 508 -19.36 -15.52 -6.74
C LEU A 508 -20.22 -16.73 -6.38
N TRP A 509 -21.54 -16.60 -6.54
CA TRP A 509 -22.50 -17.64 -6.27
C TRP A 509 -23.58 -17.71 -7.36
N GLY A 510 -24.49 -18.67 -7.25
CA GLY A 510 -25.53 -18.95 -8.24
C GLY A 510 -25.42 -20.36 -8.82
N SER A 511 -26.50 -20.83 -9.44
CA SER A 511 -26.66 -22.21 -9.91
C SER A 511 -25.56 -22.62 -10.90
N ASP A 512 -25.21 -21.75 -11.85
CA ASP A 512 -24.14 -22.00 -12.82
C ASP A 512 -22.75 -22.13 -12.15
N VAL A 513 -22.53 -21.40 -11.04
CA VAL A 513 -21.28 -21.41 -10.28
C VAL A 513 -21.15 -22.69 -9.45
N GLU A 514 -22.26 -23.09 -8.80
CA GLU A 514 -22.37 -24.34 -8.05
C GLU A 514 -22.17 -25.56 -8.96
N GLU A 515 -22.87 -25.62 -10.10
CA GLU A 515 -22.75 -26.73 -11.06
C GLU A 515 -21.31 -26.86 -11.60
N ALA A 516 -20.61 -25.74 -11.78
CA ALA A 516 -19.22 -25.72 -12.21
C ALA A 516 -18.21 -26.10 -11.11
N GLY A 517 -18.62 -26.16 -9.84
CA GLY A 517 -17.74 -26.52 -8.71
C GLY A 517 -16.64 -25.49 -8.43
N VAL A 518 -16.91 -24.21 -8.68
CA VAL A 518 -15.95 -23.09 -8.53
C VAL A 518 -16.41 -22.09 -7.48
N THR A 519 -16.80 -22.64 -6.32
CA THR A 519 -17.39 -21.95 -5.17
C THR A 519 -16.33 -21.71 -4.10
N ASN A 520 -16.56 -20.72 -3.22
CA ASN A 520 -15.66 -20.44 -2.09
C ASN A 520 -14.18 -20.27 -2.51
N LEU A 521 -13.94 -19.65 -3.67
CA LEU A 521 -12.61 -19.60 -4.30
C LEU A 521 -11.58 -18.91 -3.40
N GLY A 522 -11.97 -17.85 -2.68
CA GLY A 522 -11.08 -17.20 -1.71
C GLY A 522 -10.59 -18.15 -0.60
N PHE A 523 -11.43 -19.06 -0.10
CA PHE A 523 -11.00 -20.07 0.88
C PHE A 523 -10.12 -21.16 0.27
N ARG A 524 -10.36 -21.50 -1.00
CA ARG A 524 -9.51 -22.44 -1.74
C ARG A 524 -8.15 -21.84 -2.06
N ASP A 525 -8.07 -20.53 -2.28
CA ASP A 525 -6.81 -19.79 -2.44
C ASP A 525 -5.97 -19.89 -1.17
N GLN A 526 -6.59 -19.65 0.00
CA GLN A 526 -5.94 -19.80 1.29
C GLN A 526 -5.47 -21.25 1.54
N ARG A 527 -6.29 -22.25 1.16
CA ARG A 527 -5.92 -23.67 1.29
C ARG A 527 -4.69 -24.01 0.45
N LEU A 528 -4.63 -23.52 -0.78
CA LEU A 528 -3.47 -23.75 -1.65
C LEU A 528 -2.22 -23.07 -1.09
N ALA A 529 -2.34 -21.87 -0.51
CA ALA A 529 -1.22 -21.20 0.14
C ALA A 529 -0.69 -21.98 1.36
N LEU A 530 -1.57 -22.62 2.15
CA LEU A 530 -1.15 -23.52 3.23
C LEU A 530 -0.37 -24.73 2.69
N HIS A 531 -0.80 -25.31 1.56
CA HIS A 531 -0.01 -26.35 0.89
C HIS A 531 1.35 -25.82 0.41
N TRP A 532 1.42 -24.61 -0.12
CA TRP A 532 2.70 -23.98 -0.48
C TRP A 532 3.62 -23.84 0.73
N VAL A 533 3.10 -23.46 1.91
CA VAL A 533 3.86 -23.38 3.16
C VAL A 533 4.41 -24.75 3.54
N GLN A 534 3.59 -25.80 3.51
CA GLN A 534 4.02 -27.17 3.79
C GLN A 534 5.17 -27.61 2.86
N GLU A 535 5.12 -27.22 1.58
CA GLU A 535 6.14 -27.58 0.60
C GLU A 535 7.45 -26.77 0.73
N ASN A 536 7.38 -25.51 1.15
CA ASN A 536 8.46 -24.56 0.92
C ASN A 536 9.01 -23.87 2.18
N ILE A 537 8.26 -23.80 3.29
CA ILE A 537 8.65 -22.96 4.44
C ILE A 537 9.95 -23.41 5.13
N ALA A 538 10.31 -24.69 4.98
CA ALA A 538 11.58 -25.22 5.46
C ALA A 538 12.80 -24.51 4.84
N ALA A 539 12.71 -24.06 3.59
CA ALA A 539 13.77 -23.28 2.94
C ALA A 539 14.01 -21.91 3.60
N PHE A 540 12.98 -21.40 4.29
CA PHE A 540 13.05 -20.15 5.04
C PHE A 540 13.52 -20.35 6.48
N GLY A 541 13.75 -21.60 6.92
CA GLY A 541 14.07 -21.95 8.31
C GLY A 541 12.83 -22.25 9.17
N GLY A 542 11.66 -22.39 8.56
CA GLY A 542 10.40 -22.72 9.23
C GLY A 542 10.20 -24.21 9.42
N ASP A 543 9.39 -24.57 10.41
CA ASP A 543 8.97 -25.94 10.67
C ASP A 543 7.55 -26.15 10.11
N PRO A 544 7.37 -26.92 9.02
CA PRO A 544 6.05 -27.16 8.43
C PRO A 544 5.10 -27.87 9.41
N GLU A 545 5.63 -28.58 10.41
CA GLU A 545 4.84 -29.22 11.46
C GLU A 545 4.38 -28.24 12.57
N LYS A 546 4.82 -26.97 12.51
CA LYS A 546 4.54 -25.95 13.54
C LYS A 546 3.87 -24.70 13.01
N VAL A 547 3.00 -24.87 12.03
CA VAL A 547 2.18 -23.79 11.47
C VAL A 547 0.99 -23.50 12.41
N THR A 548 0.84 -22.24 12.81
CA THR A 548 -0.35 -21.72 13.49
C THR A 548 -1.05 -20.75 12.53
N ILE A 549 -2.28 -21.05 12.14
CA ILE A 549 -3.08 -20.14 11.30
C ILE A 549 -3.69 -19.05 12.18
N TRP A 550 -3.78 -17.83 11.66
CA TRP A 550 -4.11 -16.64 12.42
C TRP A 550 -4.85 -15.66 11.54
N GLY A 551 -5.98 -15.10 11.99
CA GLY A 551 -6.68 -14.08 11.24
C GLY A 551 -7.64 -13.26 12.10
N GLU A 552 -8.06 -12.12 11.56
CA GLU A 552 -9.01 -11.20 12.17
C GLU A 552 -10.23 -10.97 11.26
N SER A 553 -11.42 -10.78 11.83
CA SER A 553 -12.67 -10.53 11.10
C SER A 553 -12.97 -11.66 10.11
N ALA A 554 -13.15 -11.34 8.83
CA ALA A 554 -13.25 -12.30 7.73
C ALA A 554 -12.03 -13.24 7.63
N GLY A 555 -10.85 -12.83 8.09
CA GLY A 555 -9.68 -13.68 8.28
C GLY A 555 -9.83 -14.64 9.46
N GLY A 556 -10.49 -14.21 10.54
CA GLY A 556 -10.90 -15.07 11.66
C GLY A 556 -11.96 -16.09 11.25
N TRP A 557 -12.92 -15.69 10.41
CA TRP A 557 -13.85 -16.62 9.75
C TRP A 557 -13.11 -17.59 8.84
N SER A 558 -12.15 -17.09 8.06
CA SER A 558 -11.31 -17.92 7.19
C SER A 558 -10.57 -18.99 7.98
N VAL A 559 -9.95 -18.64 9.12
CA VAL A 559 -9.35 -19.62 10.04
C VAL A 559 -10.39 -20.65 10.50
N GLY A 560 -11.58 -20.20 10.88
CA GLY A 560 -12.72 -21.07 11.20
C GLY A 560 -13.07 -22.04 10.06
N TYR A 561 -13.21 -21.57 8.82
CA TYR A 561 -13.53 -22.43 7.69
C TYR A 561 -12.39 -23.35 7.29
N GLN A 562 -11.12 -23.00 7.54
CA GLN A 562 -10.01 -23.93 7.37
C GLN A 562 -10.04 -25.08 8.40
N LEU A 563 -10.50 -24.82 9.64
CA LEU A 563 -10.74 -25.85 10.66
C LEU A 563 -11.90 -26.79 10.28
N LEU A 564 -12.90 -26.27 9.57
CA LEU A 564 -14.09 -27.01 9.14
C LEU A 564 -13.97 -27.65 7.75
N ALA A 565 -12.95 -27.26 6.97
CA ALA A 565 -12.82 -27.60 5.56
C ALA A 565 -12.97 -29.11 5.32
N TYR A 566 -13.80 -29.47 4.34
CA TYR A 566 -14.08 -30.86 3.95
C TYR A 566 -14.63 -31.71 5.11
N GLY A 567 -15.43 -31.11 6.00
CA GLY A 567 -16.01 -31.79 7.16
C GLY A 567 -14.99 -32.07 8.26
N GLY A 568 -14.03 -31.16 8.45
CA GLY A 568 -12.98 -31.28 9.46
C GLY A 568 -11.84 -32.21 9.10
N ARG A 569 -11.55 -32.40 7.79
CA ARG A 569 -10.44 -33.27 7.37
C ARG A 569 -9.10 -32.65 7.75
N ASP A 570 -8.39 -33.32 8.64
CA ASP A 570 -7.03 -32.95 9.02
C ASP A 570 -6.01 -33.42 7.97
N ASP A 571 -5.59 -32.47 7.12
CA ASP A 571 -4.55 -32.67 6.12
C ASP A 571 -3.13 -32.37 6.65
N GLY A 572 -2.98 -32.13 7.97
CA GLY A 572 -1.70 -31.82 8.61
C GLY A 572 -1.12 -30.45 8.25
N LEU A 573 -1.96 -29.50 7.86
CA LEU A 573 -1.52 -28.19 7.34
C LEU A 573 -1.15 -27.18 8.44
N PHE A 574 -1.68 -27.36 9.64
CA PHE A 574 -1.48 -26.50 10.80
C PHE A 574 -1.68 -27.29 12.10
N ARG A 575 -1.12 -26.79 13.19
CA ARG A 575 -1.18 -27.42 14.53
C ARG A 575 -1.89 -26.58 15.58
N GLY A 576 -2.31 -25.36 15.24
CA GLY A 576 -2.96 -24.41 16.13
C GLY A 576 -3.65 -23.30 15.32
N ALA A 577 -4.63 -22.63 15.93
CA ALA A 577 -5.39 -21.59 15.26
C ALA A 577 -5.65 -20.38 16.17
N ILE A 578 -5.57 -19.18 15.60
CA ILE A 578 -5.88 -17.91 16.25
C ILE A 578 -7.02 -17.22 15.50
N MET A 579 -8.13 -16.96 16.19
CA MET A 579 -9.32 -16.33 15.60
C MET A 579 -9.67 -15.06 16.36
N GLN A 580 -9.34 -13.90 15.78
CA GLN A 580 -9.69 -12.60 16.34
C GLN A 580 -10.99 -12.12 15.70
N SER A 581 -12.01 -11.86 16.50
CA SER A 581 -13.30 -11.34 16.03
C SER A 581 -13.86 -12.10 14.83
N GLY A 582 -13.83 -13.43 14.93
CA GLY A 582 -14.31 -14.37 13.92
C GLY A 582 -14.38 -15.78 14.51
N ALA A 583 -15.24 -16.64 13.98
CA ALA A 583 -15.42 -17.99 14.49
C ALA A 583 -15.93 -18.97 13.41
N PRO A 584 -15.62 -20.27 13.52
CA PRO A 584 -16.17 -21.33 12.65
C PRO A 584 -17.68 -21.45 12.80
N ALA A 585 -18.23 -21.12 13.97
CA ALA A 585 -19.67 -21.16 14.23
C ALA A 585 -20.48 -20.07 13.51
N HIS A 586 -19.81 -19.14 12.81
CA HIS A 586 -20.49 -18.19 11.95
C HIS A 586 -21.08 -18.95 10.74
N GLY A 587 -22.41 -19.07 10.71
CA GLY A 587 -23.10 -19.78 9.64
C GLY A 587 -23.00 -19.02 8.32
N PRO A 588 -22.88 -19.70 7.16
CA PRO A 588 -23.05 -19.06 5.85
C PRO A 588 -24.45 -18.43 5.78
N SER A 589 -24.49 -17.11 5.84
CA SER A 589 -25.57 -16.35 6.48
C SER A 589 -26.72 -15.93 5.55
N SER A 590 -26.85 -16.44 4.32
CA SER A 590 -27.93 -15.95 3.44
C SER A 590 -28.47 -16.91 2.39
N TYR A 591 -27.67 -17.85 1.85
CA TYR A 591 -28.07 -18.62 0.67
C TYR A 591 -27.60 -20.08 0.75
N THR A 592 -28.41 -20.94 1.38
CA THR A 592 -28.19 -22.39 1.41
C THR A 592 -28.53 -23.08 0.09
N ASN A 593 -29.16 -22.37 -0.85
CA ASN A 593 -29.53 -22.87 -2.17
C ASN A 593 -29.10 -21.87 -3.24
N ALA A 594 -28.26 -22.30 -4.18
CA ALA A 594 -27.70 -21.45 -5.24
C ALA A 594 -28.77 -20.67 -6.01
N SER A 595 -29.93 -21.28 -6.28
CA SER A 595 -31.02 -20.65 -7.03
C SER A 595 -31.61 -19.38 -6.39
N THR A 596 -31.45 -19.22 -5.08
CA THR A 596 -31.90 -18.01 -4.36
C THR A 596 -30.99 -16.80 -4.61
N TRP A 597 -29.78 -17.02 -5.11
CA TRP A 597 -28.82 -15.99 -5.50
C TRP A 597 -28.80 -15.70 -7.00
N ASP A 598 -29.45 -16.54 -7.82
CA ASP A 598 -29.46 -16.40 -9.28
C ASP A 598 -29.94 -15.03 -9.77
N VAL A 599 -30.76 -14.31 -9.00
CA VAL A 599 -31.15 -12.94 -9.32
C VAL A 599 -29.94 -12.00 -9.44
N TYR A 600 -28.96 -12.12 -8.54
CA TYR A 600 -27.75 -11.30 -8.57
C TYR A 600 -26.78 -11.78 -9.64
N TYR A 601 -26.61 -13.09 -9.78
CA TYR A 601 -25.81 -13.66 -10.87
C TYR A 601 -26.33 -13.23 -12.24
N ASN A 602 -27.64 -13.28 -12.45
CA ASN A 602 -28.29 -12.86 -13.69
C ASN A 602 -28.08 -11.37 -13.98
N ASN A 603 -28.14 -10.50 -12.96
CA ASN A 603 -27.84 -9.08 -13.12
C ASN A 603 -26.37 -8.85 -13.54
N ILE A 604 -25.44 -9.61 -12.98
CA ILE A 604 -24.01 -9.52 -13.31
C ILE A 604 -23.76 -9.95 -14.77
N ILE A 605 -24.31 -11.10 -15.19
CA ILE A 605 -24.12 -11.57 -16.57
C ILE A 605 -24.86 -10.70 -17.58
N GLU A 606 -25.96 -10.04 -17.22
CA GLU A 606 -26.64 -9.06 -18.08
C GLU A 606 -25.77 -7.81 -18.26
N ALA A 607 -25.25 -7.25 -17.16
CA ALA A 607 -24.34 -6.11 -17.21
C ALA A 607 -23.04 -6.41 -17.99
N ALA A 608 -22.57 -7.66 -17.93
CA ALA A 608 -21.41 -8.14 -18.66
C ALA A 608 -21.69 -8.56 -20.11
N ASN A 609 -22.93 -8.43 -20.61
CA ASN A 609 -23.37 -8.92 -21.93
C ASN A 609 -23.16 -10.43 -22.16
N CYS A 610 -23.26 -11.22 -21.09
CA CYS A 610 -23.06 -12.67 -21.08
C CYS A 610 -24.35 -13.50 -21.01
N SER A 611 -25.53 -12.89 -20.89
CA SER A 611 -26.81 -13.62 -20.71
C SER A 611 -27.18 -14.58 -21.85
N SER A 612 -26.69 -14.33 -23.07
CA SER A 612 -26.95 -15.21 -24.23
C SER A 612 -25.84 -16.22 -24.50
N ALA A 613 -24.79 -16.25 -23.67
CA ALA A 613 -23.69 -17.19 -23.83
C ALA A 613 -24.14 -18.62 -23.50
N THR A 614 -23.57 -19.61 -24.19
CA THR A 614 -23.81 -21.03 -23.85
C THR A 614 -23.22 -21.39 -22.49
N SER A 615 -22.13 -20.73 -22.10
CA SER A 615 -21.50 -20.82 -20.79
C SER A 615 -21.27 -19.39 -20.29
N THR A 616 -22.05 -18.99 -19.30
CA THR A 616 -22.02 -17.64 -18.71
C THR A 616 -20.67 -17.38 -18.04
N LEU A 617 -20.12 -18.36 -17.32
CA LEU A 617 -18.78 -18.30 -16.73
C LEU A 617 -17.66 -18.16 -17.78
N ASP A 618 -17.72 -18.90 -18.89
CA ASP A 618 -16.72 -18.75 -19.96
C ASP A 618 -16.79 -17.35 -20.59
N CYS A 619 -17.99 -16.79 -20.71
CA CYS A 619 -18.15 -15.41 -21.15
C CYS A 619 -17.55 -14.42 -20.13
N LEU A 620 -17.85 -14.57 -18.84
CA LEU A 620 -17.30 -13.71 -17.77
C LEU A 620 -15.76 -13.76 -17.71
N ARG A 621 -15.13 -14.89 -18.04
CA ARG A 621 -13.66 -15.03 -18.16
C ARG A 621 -13.06 -14.16 -19.27
N GLN A 622 -13.82 -13.83 -20.31
CA GLN A 622 -13.35 -13.02 -21.45
C GLN A 622 -13.63 -11.52 -21.29
N VAL A 623 -14.39 -11.10 -20.28
CA VAL A 623 -14.68 -9.69 -20.02
C VAL A 623 -13.38 -8.97 -19.62
N PRO A 624 -13.05 -7.80 -20.20
CA PRO A 624 -11.91 -7.01 -19.72
C PRO A 624 -12.01 -6.73 -18.23
N ILE A 625 -10.89 -6.77 -17.51
CA ILE A 625 -10.90 -6.68 -16.05
C ILE A 625 -11.49 -5.36 -15.55
N ASP A 626 -11.20 -4.24 -16.21
CA ASP A 626 -11.71 -2.93 -15.80
C ASP A 626 -13.24 -2.86 -15.92
N ASP A 627 -13.82 -3.45 -16.97
CA ASP A 627 -15.26 -3.52 -17.17
C ASP A 627 -15.93 -4.40 -16.09
N LEU A 628 -15.35 -5.57 -15.82
CA LEU A 628 -15.87 -6.50 -14.82
C LEU A 628 -15.77 -5.90 -13.40
N SER A 629 -14.64 -5.25 -13.10
CA SER A 629 -14.45 -4.56 -11.83
C SER A 629 -15.44 -3.39 -11.67
N ALA A 630 -15.71 -2.65 -12.76
CA ALA A 630 -16.72 -1.59 -12.74
C ALA A 630 -18.13 -2.14 -12.45
N ILE A 631 -18.48 -3.33 -12.97
CA ILE A 631 -19.75 -3.99 -12.66
C ILE A 631 -19.82 -4.36 -11.17
N PHE A 632 -18.77 -4.97 -10.64
CA PHE A 632 -18.68 -5.33 -9.23
C PHE A 632 -18.62 -4.11 -8.30
N ASN A 633 -18.16 -2.96 -8.75
CA ASN A 633 -18.17 -1.72 -7.98
C ASN A 633 -19.40 -0.84 -8.23
N SER A 634 -20.48 -1.40 -8.80
CA SER A 634 -21.68 -0.64 -9.18
C SER A 634 -22.93 -1.06 -8.41
N SER A 635 -24.02 -0.31 -8.60
CA SER A 635 -25.33 -0.65 -8.06
C SER A 635 -25.84 -2.03 -8.48
N VAL A 636 -25.31 -2.62 -9.56
CA VAL A 636 -25.64 -3.98 -10.03
C VAL A 636 -25.46 -5.01 -8.90
N THR A 637 -24.43 -4.84 -8.08
CA THR A 637 -24.08 -5.79 -7.01
C THR A 637 -24.26 -5.22 -5.60
N SER A 638 -24.73 -3.98 -5.45
CA SER A 638 -24.93 -3.33 -4.15
C SER A 638 -25.85 -4.07 -3.17
N SER A 639 -26.76 -4.91 -3.67
CA SER A 639 -27.65 -5.76 -2.86
C SER A 639 -27.21 -7.22 -2.83
N ALA A 640 -26.12 -7.57 -3.53
CA ALA A 640 -25.57 -8.92 -3.56
C ALA A 640 -24.64 -9.12 -2.36
N SER A 641 -24.90 -10.15 -1.56
CA SER A 641 -23.98 -10.55 -0.49
C SER A 641 -22.97 -11.55 -1.02
N PHE A 642 -21.69 -11.17 -1.05
CA PHE A 642 -20.55 -12.04 -1.38
C PHE A 642 -20.02 -12.67 -0.09
N SER A 643 -20.68 -13.75 0.35
CA SER A 643 -20.46 -14.39 1.65
C SER A 643 -20.06 -15.87 1.47
N PRO A 644 -19.61 -16.55 2.54
CA PRO A 644 -19.41 -18.00 2.53
C PRO A 644 -20.70 -18.73 2.13
N VAL A 645 -20.57 -19.83 1.37
CA VAL A 645 -21.71 -20.64 0.92
C VAL A 645 -21.50 -22.11 1.26
N ILE A 646 -22.60 -22.82 1.56
CA ILE A 646 -22.58 -24.28 1.72
C ILE A 646 -22.56 -24.89 0.33
N ASP A 647 -21.39 -25.35 -0.12
CA ASP A 647 -21.19 -25.94 -1.45
C ASP A 647 -21.20 -27.47 -1.44
N GLY A 648 -21.30 -28.09 -0.27
CA GLY A 648 -21.28 -29.55 -0.13
C GLY A 648 -19.91 -30.19 -0.34
N ASP A 649 -18.86 -29.39 -0.57
CA ASP A 649 -17.48 -29.84 -0.77
C ASP A 649 -16.55 -29.21 0.27
N PHE A 650 -16.17 -27.94 0.08
CA PHE A 650 -15.29 -27.24 1.01
C PHE A 650 -16.03 -26.92 2.31
N ILE A 651 -17.25 -26.39 2.20
CA ILE A 651 -18.17 -26.14 3.33
C ILE A 651 -19.36 -27.09 3.16
N GLN A 652 -19.40 -28.14 3.98
CA GLN A 652 -20.36 -29.23 3.83
C GLN A 652 -21.70 -29.00 4.54
N ASP A 653 -21.71 -28.16 5.57
CA ASP A 653 -22.89 -27.79 6.37
C ASP A 653 -22.61 -26.46 7.07
N THR A 654 -23.56 -25.94 7.85
CA THR A 654 -23.34 -24.80 8.74
C THR A 654 -22.23 -25.13 9.74
N GLY A 655 -21.43 -24.12 10.10
CA GLY A 655 -20.35 -24.33 11.04
C GLY A 655 -20.82 -24.84 12.40
N ALA A 656 -21.99 -24.40 12.86
CA ALA A 656 -22.57 -24.90 14.10
C ALA A 656 -22.93 -26.40 14.05
N ASN A 657 -23.46 -26.89 12.92
CA ASN A 657 -23.72 -28.31 12.69
C ASN A 657 -22.41 -29.11 12.65
N LEU A 658 -21.40 -28.62 11.93
CA LEU A 658 -20.10 -29.28 11.84
C LEU A 658 -19.42 -29.40 13.21
N LEU A 659 -19.42 -28.32 14.01
CA LEU A 659 -18.88 -28.35 15.37
C LEU A 659 -19.65 -29.32 16.28
N LYS A 660 -20.99 -29.29 16.25
CA LYS A 660 -21.84 -30.20 17.04
C LYS A 660 -21.59 -31.67 16.71
N ASN A 661 -21.26 -31.97 15.46
CA ASN A 661 -21.01 -33.31 14.97
C ASN A 661 -19.53 -33.73 15.05
N GLU A 662 -18.68 -32.95 15.73
CA GLU A 662 -17.23 -33.21 15.83
C GLU A 662 -16.52 -33.26 14.47
N GLN A 663 -17.02 -32.48 13.49
CA GLN A 663 -16.49 -32.40 12.13
C GLN A 663 -15.58 -31.17 11.97
N PHE A 664 -14.51 -31.13 12.77
CA PHE A 664 -13.50 -30.07 12.73
C PHE A 664 -12.11 -30.61 13.10
N VAL A 665 -11.07 -29.88 12.71
CA VAL A 665 -9.69 -30.24 13.05
C VAL A 665 -9.40 -29.95 14.54
N HIS A 666 -8.98 -30.97 15.29
CA HIS A 666 -8.71 -30.89 16.74
C HIS A 666 -7.32 -30.33 17.06
N VAL A 667 -7.18 -29.01 16.96
CA VAL A 667 -5.97 -28.27 17.36
C VAL A 667 -6.28 -27.25 18.46
N PRO A 668 -5.29 -26.85 19.29
CA PRO A 668 -5.47 -25.76 20.24
C PRO A 668 -5.89 -24.47 19.55
N ILE A 669 -6.77 -23.69 20.21
CA ILE A 669 -7.19 -22.38 19.73
C ILE A 669 -6.92 -21.26 20.74
N LEU A 670 -6.59 -20.08 20.22
CA LEU A 670 -6.69 -18.80 20.91
C LEU A 670 -7.71 -17.97 20.15
N HIS A 671 -8.78 -17.52 20.80
CA HIS A 671 -9.80 -16.76 20.12
C HIS A 671 -10.44 -15.71 21.01
N GLY A 672 -11.08 -14.72 20.42
CA GLY A 672 -11.73 -13.66 21.18
C GLY A 672 -12.30 -12.61 20.27
N GLN A 673 -12.68 -11.50 20.87
CA GLN A 673 -13.40 -10.43 20.19
C GLN A 673 -13.35 -9.14 21.01
N ASN A 674 -13.73 -8.02 20.41
CA ASN A 674 -13.68 -6.72 21.08
C ASN A 674 -14.97 -6.49 21.88
N HIS A 675 -14.95 -5.68 22.94
CA HIS A 675 -16.12 -5.59 23.82
C HIS A 675 -17.36 -5.01 23.10
N ASP A 676 -17.12 -4.09 22.17
CA ASP A 676 -18.16 -3.30 21.51
C ASP A 676 -18.32 -3.62 20.02
N GLU A 677 -18.12 -4.88 19.58
CA GLU A 677 -18.21 -5.30 18.16
C GLU A 677 -19.40 -4.71 17.39
N GLY A 678 -20.55 -4.67 18.05
CA GLY A 678 -21.80 -4.24 17.44
C GLY A 678 -21.85 -2.78 16.99
N THR A 679 -20.91 -1.92 17.36
CA THR A 679 -20.83 -0.57 16.79
C THR A 679 -20.36 -0.56 15.34
N ALA A 680 -19.68 -1.62 14.88
CA ALA A 680 -19.29 -1.80 13.48
C ALA A 680 -20.41 -2.42 12.62
N PHE A 681 -21.33 -3.19 13.23
CA PHE A 681 -22.34 -3.99 12.51
C PHE A 681 -23.78 -3.48 12.72
N GLY A 682 -24.01 -2.65 13.73
CA GLY A 682 -25.32 -2.11 14.09
C GLY A 682 -25.73 -0.91 13.22
N THR A 683 -27.03 -0.80 12.96
CA THR A 683 -27.60 0.33 12.21
C THR A 683 -27.80 1.56 13.09
N TRP A 684 -27.40 2.73 12.59
CA TRP A 684 -27.60 4.02 13.25
C TRP A 684 -29.02 4.57 13.00
N GLY A 685 -29.52 5.38 13.93
CA GLY A 685 -30.78 6.14 13.75
C GLY A 685 -32.06 5.41 14.15
N VAL A 686 -31.95 4.25 14.81
CA VAL A 686 -33.12 3.51 15.32
C VAL A 686 -33.63 4.19 16.61
N ASN A 687 -34.87 4.68 16.57
CA ASN A 687 -35.38 5.65 17.55
C ASN A 687 -36.59 5.20 18.39
N SER A 688 -37.13 4.01 18.15
CA SER A 688 -38.27 3.47 18.90
C SER A 688 -38.20 1.95 18.98
N SER A 689 -38.94 1.36 19.93
CA SER A 689 -39.06 -0.11 20.02
C SER A 689 -39.66 -0.72 18.75
N ASP A 690 -40.62 -0.05 18.10
CA ASP A 690 -41.19 -0.52 16.83
C ASP A 690 -40.13 -0.51 15.72
N ALA A 691 -39.34 0.56 15.61
CA ALA A 691 -38.24 0.61 14.63
C ALA A 691 -37.12 -0.41 14.93
N TYR A 692 -36.96 -0.82 16.20
CA TYR A 692 -36.05 -1.89 16.56
C TYR A 692 -36.57 -3.27 16.11
N LEU A 693 -37.88 -3.52 16.19
CA LEU A 693 -38.49 -4.73 15.63
C LEU A 693 -38.33 -4.75 14.10
N ASP A 694 -38.61 -3.63 13.42
CA ASP A 694 -38.39 -3.49 11.97
C ASP A 694 -36.94 -3.77 11.58
N TYR A 695 -35.98 -3.30 12.40
CA TYR A 695 -34.55 -3.60 12.22
C TYR A 695 -34.26 -5.10 12.35
N LEU A 696 -34.78 -5.78 13.37
CA LEU A 696 -34.58 -7.22 13.55
C LEU A 696 -35.15 -8.03 12.38
N GLU A 697 -36.32 -7.63 11.87
CA GLU A 697 -36.92 -8.25 10.69
C GLU A 697 -36.07 -8.02 9.43
N LEU A 698 -35.52 -6.81 9.25
CA LEU A 698 -34.57 -6.51 8.17
C LEU A 698 -33.32 -7.39 8.23
N MET A 699 -32.87 -7.76 9.44
CA MET A 699 -31.75 -8.67 9.67
C MET A 699 -32.11 -10.15 9.44
N GLY A 700 -33.31 -10.45 8.92
CA GLY A 700 -33.74 -11.78 8.51
C GLY A 700 -34.55 -12.56 9.55
N ASN A 701 -34.93 -11.92 10.66
CA ASN A 701 -35.78 -12.56 11.67
C ASN A 701 -37.28 -12.47 11.29
N THR A 702 -38.05 -13.49 11.63
CA THR A 702 -39.52 -13.46 11.61
C THR A 702 -40.06 -12.52 12.69
N VAL A 703 -41.33 -12.13 12.56
CA VAL A 703 -42.02 -11.26 13.53
C VAL A 703 -42.00 -11.87 14.94
N GLU A 704 -42.22 -13.18 15.05
CA GLU A 704 -42.17 -13.89 16.33
C GLU A 704 -40.76 -13.90 16.94
N GLU A 705 -39.73 -14.14 16.11
CA GLU A 705 -38.34 -14.12 16.58
C GLU A 705 -37.91 -12.71 16.98
N ALA A 706 -38.31 -11.68 16.23
CA ALA A 706 -38.04 -10.29 16.54
C ALA A 706 -38.64 -9.89 17.89
N ALA A 707 -39.85 -10.37 18.21
CA ALA A 707 -40.47 -10.15 19.52
C ALA A 707 -39.67 -10.81 20.67
N ILE A 708 -39.19 -12.04 20.47
CA ILE A 708 -38.36 -12.73 21.48
C ILE A 708 -37.01 -12.02 21.65
N LEU A 709 -36.36 -11.65 20.55
CA LEU A 709 -35.12 -10.88 20.55
C LEU A 709 -35.30 -9.52 21.25
N ALA A 710 -36.45 -8.88 21.06
CA ALA A 710 -36.77 -7.66 21.79
C ALA A 710 -36.90 -7.89 23.31
N ASP A 711 -37.41 -9.04 23.76
CA ASP A 711 -37.48 -9.33 25.19
C ASP A 711 -36.09 -9.60 25.80
N VAL A 712 -35.23 -10.37 25.11
CA VAL A 712 -33.90 -10.76 25.62
C VAL A 712 -32.82 -9.69 25.43
N TYR A 713 -33.02 -8.76 24.50
CA TYR A 713 -32.29 -7.49 24.44
C TYR A 713 -33.23 -6.38 24.89
N PRO A 714 -33.43 -6.11 26.19
CA PRO A 714 -34.39 -5.11 26.62
C PRO A 714 -33.89 -3.69 26.37
N ASP A 715 -34.81 -2.72 26.32
CA ASP A 715 -34.48 -1.30 26.17
C ASP A 715 -33.93 -0.68 27.48
N ILE A 716 -32.78 -1.17 27.91
CA ILE A 716 -32.05 -0.77 29.11
C ILE A 716 -30.65 -0.31 28.68
N PRO A 717 -30.41 1.01 28.57
CA PRO A 717 -29.15 1.54 28.06
C PRO A 717 -27.91 1.08 28.82
N GLU A 718 -28.03 0.82 30.12
CA GLU A 718 -26.92 0.44 31.00
C GLU A 718 -26.34 -0.95 30.71
N ILE A 719 -27.08 -1.81 29.99
CA ILE A 719 -26.61 -3.17 29.63
C ILE A 719 -26.36 -3.35 28.13
N GLY A 720 -26.58 -2.30 27.32
CA GLY A 720 -26.30 -2.31 25.89
C GLY A 720 -24.85 -1.93 25.55
N ILE A 721 -24.50 -2.04 24.28
CA ILE A 721 -23.19 -1.73 23.69
C ILE A 721 -23.27 -0.39 22.93
N PRO A 722 -22.30 0.53 22.97
CA PRO A 722 -21.00 0.37 23.58
C PRO A 722 -21.04 0.61 25.09
N GLY A 723 -20.20 -0.13 25.84
CA GLY A 723 -20.04 0.02 27.28
C GLY A 723 -19.55 1.42 27.68
N THR A 724 -18.81 2.08 26.79
CA THR A 724 -18.28 3.44 26.97
C THR A 724 -19.35 4.53 26.94
N LEU A 725 -20.52 4.28 26.34
CA LEU A 725 -21.62 5.24 26.33
C LEU A 725 -22.55 5.01 27.51
N HIS A 726 -22.54 5.94 28.47
CA HIS A 726 -23.45 5.88 29.61
C HIS A 726 -24.80 6.53 29.31
N GLY A 727 -25.89 5.80 29.59
CA GLY A 727 -27.26 6.24 29.30
C GLY A 727 -27.61 6.18 27.81
N ARG A 728 -28.60 6.97 27.39
CA ARG A 728 -29.05 7.03 25.99
C ARG A 728 -28.21 8.03 25.18
N PRO A 729 -28.05 7.81 23.86
CA PRO A 729 -27.59 8.84 22.95
C PRO A 729 -28.37 10.15 23.14
N THR A 730 -27.67 11.28 22.97
CA THR A 730 -28.31 12.59 23.01
C THR A 730 -29.25 12.76 21.81
N SER A 731 -30.29 13.59 21.96
CA SER A 731 -31.33 13.75 20.92
C SER A 731 -30.82 14.37 19.61
N ASP A 732 -29.65 14.99 19.64
CA ASP A 732 -28.92 15.56 18.51
C ASP A 732 -27.90 14.59 17.87
N SER A 733 -27.73 13.38 18.43
CA SER A 733 -26.85 12.34 17.89
C SER A 733 -27.51 11.54 16.77
N LEU A 734 -26.71 11.10 15.79
CA LEU A 734 -27.14 10.21 14.71
C LEU A 734 -27.41 8.76 15.17
N ALA A 735 -26.94 8.37 16.36
CA ALA A 735 -27.01 6.99 16.85
C ALA A 735 -28.46 6.48 17.05
N GLY A 736 -29.37 7.36 17.46
CA GLY A 736 -30.78 7.03 17.73
C GLY A 736 -31.01 6.45 19.15
N SER A 737 -32.23 6.57 19.68
CA SER A 737 -32.52 6.24 21.09
C SER A 737 -32.35 4.74 21.46
N GLN A 738 -32.43 3.83 20.48
CA GLN A 738 -32.25 2.38 20.62
C GLN A 738 -30.86 1.90 20.21
N PHE A 739 -29.95 2.80 19.84
CA PHE A 739 -28.61 2.46 19.34
C PHE A 739 -27.92 1.37 20.15
N LYS A 740 -27.94 1.52 21.49
CA LYS A 740 -27.19 0.63 22.35
C LYS A 740 -27.67 -0.83 22.31
N ARG A 741 -28.96 -0.98 22.06
CA ARG A 741 -29.65 -2.26 21.95
C ARG A 741 -29.41 -2.89 20.58
N VAL A 742 -29.44 -2.07 19.52
CA VAL A 742 -29.06 -2.46 18.16
C VAL A 742 -27.64 -3.01 18.13
N CYS A 743 -26.68 -2.28 18.70
CA CYS A 743 -25.29 -2.73 18.77
C CYS A 743 -25.15 -3.99 19.65
N ALA A 744 -25.86 -4.11 20.77
CA ALA A 744 -25.81 -5.33 21.57
C ALA A 744 -26.23 -6.57 20.78
N TYR A 745 -27.36 -6.50 20.06
CA TYR A 745 -27.81 -7.58 19.19
C TYR A 745 -26.82 -7.86 18.04
N ALA A 746 -26.40 -6.82 17.31
CA ALA A 746 -25.54 -6.96 16.16
C ALA A 746 -24.18 -7.58 16.54
N GLY A 747 -23.55 -7.09 17.61
CA GLY A 747 -22.30 -7.65 18.12
C GLY A 747 -22.45 -9.11 18.52
N ASP A 748 -23.55 -9.46 19.21
CA ASP A 748 -23.80 -10.83 19.65
C ASP A 748 -24.04 -11.77 18.47
N ALA A 749 -24.85 -11.36 17.50
CA ALA A 749 -25.18 -12.17 16.33
C ALA A 749 -23.95 -12.46 15.45
N TYR A 750 -23.09 -11.46 15.22
CA TYR A 750 -21.94 -11.59 14.33
C TYR A 750 -20.69 -12.14 15.01
N MET A 751 -20.42 -11.79 16.28
CA MET A 751 -19.13 -12.03 16.93
C MET A 751 -19.23 -12.78 18.26
N HIS A 752 -19.97 -12.27 19.26
CA HIS A 752 -19.93 -12.86 20.60
C HIS A 752 -20.54 -14.27 20.66
N ALA A 753 -21.72 -14.49 20.06
CA ALA A 753 -22.40 -15.79 20.11
C ALA A 753 -21.63 -16.86 19.32
N PRO A 754 -21.15 -16.62 18.08
CA PRO A 754 -20.32 -17.59 17.37
C PRO A 754 -19.03 -17.93 18.13
N ARG A 755 -18.36 -16.93 18.73
CA ARG A 755 -17.17 -17.18 19.56
C ARG A 755 -17.51 -18.02 20.80
N ARG A 756 -18.61 -17.73 21.52
CA ARG A 756 -19.01 -18.54 22.70
C ARG A 756 -19.25 -19.99 22.32
N TYR A 757 -20.02 -20.21 21.25
CA TYR A 757 -20.35 -21.54 20.77
C TYR A 757 -19.09 -22.33 20.37
N THR A 758 -18.11 -21.65 19.76
CA THR A 758 -16.81 -22.25 19.43
C THR A 758 -16.05 -22.67 20.69
N ALA A 759 -16.00 -21.82 21.73
CA ALA A 759 -15.32 -22.12 22.99
C ALA A 759 -15.97 -23.32 23.70
N GLU A 760 -17.29 -23.34 23.75
CA GLU A 760 -18.09 -24.43 24.33
C GLU A 760 -17.91 -25.73 23.56
N SER A 761 -17.85 -25.67 22.22
CA SER A 761 -17.61 -26.85 21.38
C SER A 761 -16.22 -27.43 21.64
N TRP A 762 -15.17 -26.60 21.70
CA TRP A 762 -13.81 -27.07 22.03
C TRP A 762 -13.76 -27.72 23.42
N ALA A 763 -14.37 -27.08 24.42
CA ALA A 763 -14.45 -27.62 25.77
C ALA A 763 -15.22 -28.96 25.82
N ALA A 764 -16.34 -29.07 25.10
CA ALA A 764 -17.14 -30.30 25.03
C ALA A 764 -16.36 -31.49 24.44
N HIS A 765 -15.39 -31.22 23.56
CA HIS A 765 -14.54 -32.22 22.92
C HIS A 765 -13.15 -32.37 23.57
N ASN A 766 -12.90 -31.75 24.72
CA ASN A 766 -11.60 -31.73 25.42
C ASN A 766 -10.43 -31.25 24.55
N VAL A 767 -10.67 -30.25 23.72
CA VAL A 767 -9.62 -29.59 22.92
C VAL A 767 -9.33 -28.22 23.52
N THR A 768 -8.04 -27.88 23.65
CA THR A 768 -7.61 -26.65 24.33
C THR A 768 -8.10 -25.38 23.64
N SER A 769 -8.70 -24.49 24.43
CA SER A 769 -9.18 -23.18 23.98
C SER A 769 -8.82 -22.09 24.99
N TYR A 770 -8.33 -20.95 24.51
CA TYR A 770 -8.09 -19.75 25.29
C TYR A 770 -8.95 -18.61 24.75
N SER A 771 -9.89 -18.11 25.55
CA SER A 771 -10.84 -17.08 25.12
C SER A 771 -10.49 -15.70 25.69
N TYR A 772 -10.63 -14.63 24.90
CA TYR A 772 -10.44 -13.24 25.35
C TYR A 772 -11.56 -12.28 24.96
N VAL A 773 -11.60 -11.17 25.70
CA VAL A 773 -12.35 -9.94 25.36
C VAL A 773 -11.38 -8.77 25.37
N PHE A 774 -11.36 -7.96 24.30
CA PHE A 774 -10.57 -6.73 24.25
C PHE A 774 -11.45 -5.52 24.58
N ASN A 775 -11.20 -4.84 25.69
CA ASN A 775 -12.03 -3.77 26.21
C ASN A 775 -11.22 -2.47 26.37
N VAL A 776 -10.70 -1.95 25.27
CA VAL A 776 -9.91 -0.71 25.25
C VAL A 776 -10.50 0.28 24.25
N LEU A 777 -10.86 1.46 24.75
CA LEU A 777 -11.15 2.61 23.90
C LEU A 777 -9.82 3.25 23.50
N VAL A 778 -9.48 3.20 22.22
CA VAL A 778 -8.22 3.73 21.67
C VAL A 778 -8.35 5.17 21.18
N ASN A 779 -7.22 5.83 20.96
CA ASN A 779 -7.19 7.18 20.39
C ASN A 779 -7.93 7.22 19.04
N GLY A 780 -8.61 8.34 18.78
CA GLY A 780 -9.38 8.55 17.55
C GLY A 780 -10.83 8.08 17.60
N LEU A 781 -11.20 7.24 18.57
CA LEU A 781 -12.57 6.75 18.72
C LEU A 781 -13.33 7.52 19.79
N THR A 782 -14.65 7.63 19.61
CA THR A 782 -15.53 8.29 20.57
C THR A 782 -16.22 7.27 21.48
N GLN A 783 -16.83 7.75 22.56
CA GLN A 783 -17.68 6.92 23.43
C GLN A 783 -18.83 6.21 22.69
N TYR A 784 -19.26 6.70 21.51
CA TYR A 784 -20.29 6.06 20.68
C TYR A 784 -19.76 4.87 19.88
N ILE A 785 -18.45 4.74 19.75
CA ILE A 785 -17.79 3.65 19.04
C ILE A 785 -17.22 2.64 20.03
N GLY A 786 -16.60 3.09 21.13
CA GLY A 786 -16.10 2.18 22.16
C GLY A 786 -14.92 1.31 21.69
N ALA A 787 -14.75 0.14 22.31
CA ALA A 787 -13.81 -0.90 21.90
C ALA A 787 -14.40 -1.69 20.71
N THR A 788 -14.58 -1.01 19.58
CA THR A 788 -15.20 -1.55 18.36
C THR A 788 -14.32 -2.62 17.68
N HIS A 789 -14.82 -3.20 16.59
CA HIS A 789 -14.10 -4.15 15.73
C HIS A 789 -12.69 -3.68 15.31
N PHE A 790 -11.76 -4.62 15.10
CA PHE A 790 -10.38 -4.43 14.60
C PHE A 790 -9.36 -3.73 15.54
N GLN A 791 -9.77 -3.18 16.68
CA GLN A 791 -8.90 -2.32 17.50
C GLN A 791 -7.75 -3.05 18.21
N GLU A 792 -7.88 -4.34 18.45
CA GLU A 792 -6.89 -5.18 19.12
C GLU A 792 -5.69 -5.52 18.21
N VAL A 793 -5.87 -5.47 16.88
CA VAL A 793 -4.83 -5.79 15.88
C VAL A 793 -3.56 -4.96 16.11
N ALA A 794 -3.70 -3.66 16.34
CA ALA A 794 -2.57 -2.76 16.59
C ALA A 794 -1.75 -3.17 17.82
N PHE A 795 -2.42 -3.70 18.85
CA PHE A 795 -1.79 -4.21 20.07
C PHE A 795 -1.10 -5.53 19.82
N VAL A 796 -1.74 -6.46 19.11
CA VAL A 796 -1.17 -7.78 18.82
C VAL A 796 0.09 -7.66 17.97
N PHE A 797 0.04 -6.90 16.87
CA PHE A 797 1.17 -6.71 15.96
C PHE A 797 2.25 -5.76 16.49
N TYR A 798 2.04 -5.16 17.67
CA TYR A 798 2.96 -4.20 18.28
C TYR A 798 3.22 -2.97 17.40
N ASN A 799 2.18 -2.51 16.68
CA ASN A 799 2.27 -1.39 15.75
C ASN A 799 2.15 -0.04 16.48
N LEU A 800 3.11 0.23 17.36
CA LEU A 800 3.12 1.42 18.23
C LEU A 800 3.27 2.74 17.45
N ASP A 801 3.91 2.67 16.28
CA ASP A 801 4.10 3.84 15.41
C ASP A 801 2.83 4.20 14.63
N GLY A 802 1.79 3.35 14.67
CA GLY A 802 0.54 3.60 13.96
C GLY A 802 0.67 3.50 12.43
N ASN A 803 1.59 2.67 11.94
CA ASN A 803 1.77 2.46 10.50
C ASN A 803 0.46 1.98 9.87
N GLY A 804 0.02 2.66 8.82
CA GLY A 804 -1.25 2.37 8.15
C GLY A 804 -2.49 2.99 8.79
N TYR A 805 -2.36 3.69 9.92
CA TYR A 805 -3.48 4.34 10.58
C TYR A 805 -3.56 5.84 10.29
N GLU A 806 -2.51 6.53 9.86
CA GLU A 806 -2.56 7.98 9.58
C GLU A 806 -3.17 8.28 8.19
N ASN A 807 -4.49 8.14 8.08
CA ASN A 807 -5.22 8.30 6.81
C ASN A 807 -6.63 8.93 7.02
N ALA A 808 -7.44 8.94 5.97
CA ALA A 808 -8.76 9.58 6.00
C ALA A 808 -9.80 8.89 6.91
N VAL A 809 -9.59 7.62 7.28
CA VAL A 809 -10.59 6.81 8.01
C VAL A 809 -10.14 6.36 9.40
N SER A 810 -8.86 6.54 9.74
CA SER A 810 -8.29 6.12 11.01
C SER A 810 -7.20 7.08 11.46
N VAL A 811 -6.76 6.94 12.71
CA VAL A 811 -5.60 7.64 13.27
C VAL A 811 -4.82 6.67 14.14
N ASN A 812 -3.55 6.97 14.45
CA ASN A 812 -2.70 6.13 15.29
C ASN A 812 -3.39 5.82 16.65
N PRO A 813 -3.69 4.55 16.97
CA PRO A 813 -4.37 4.14 18.21
C PRO A 813 -3.60 4.46 19.50
N PHE A 814 -2.29 4.65 19.40
CA PHE A 814 -1.38 4.91 20.53
C PHE A 814 -1.02 6.38 20.70
N LEU A 815 -1.46 7.25 19.79
CA LEU A 815 -1.07 8.65 19.79
C LEU A 815 -1.54 9.36 21.07
N ASN A 816 -0.60 9.93 21.82
CA ASN A 816 -0.81 10.60 23.12
C ASN A 816 -1.42 9.71 24.22
N GLU A 817 -1.43 8.39 24.05
CA GLU A 817 -1.98 7.48 25.04
C GLU A 817 -1.01 7.22 26.21
N PRO A 818 -1.51 6.88 27.41
CA PRO A 818 -0.68 6.53 28.55
C PRO A 818 0.20 5.30 28.31
N LYS A 819 1.27 5.18 29.11
CA LYS A 819 2.19 4.02 29.07
C LYS A 819 1.52 2.66 29.24
N THR A 820 0.33 2.61 29.86
CA THR A 820 -0.44 1.37 30.03
C THR A 820 -0.83 0.75 28.69
N PHE A 821 -1.06 1.54 27.64
CA PHE A 821 -1.32 1.03 26.29
C PHE A 821 -0.12 0.27 25.73
N LEU A 822 1.08 0.84 25.84
CA LEU A 822 2.32 0.24 25.37
C LEU A 822 2.65 -1.05 26.15
N GLN A 823 2.36 -1.04 27.45
CA GLN A 823 2.52 -2.21 28.33
C GLN A 823 1.52 -3.31 27.96
N LEU A 824 0.28 -2.96 27.69
CA LEU A 824 -0.76 -3.90 27.27
C LEU A 824 -0.42 -4.49 25.89
N ALA A 825 0.00 -3.66 24.93
CA ALA A 825 0.44 -4.12 23.62
C ALA A 825 1.54 -5.17 23.75
N ARG A 826 2.58 -4.90 24.56
CA ARG A 826 3.66 -5.88 24.79
C ARG A 826 3.14 -7.17 25.45
N MET A 827 2.17 -7.07 26.37
CA MET A 827 1.54 -8.23 26.99
C MET A 827 0.84 -9.10 25.94
N MET A 828 -0.01 -8.49 25.10
CA MET A 828 -0.76 -9.18 24.06
C MET A 828 0.18 -9.76 22.99
N THR A 829 1.09 -8.97 22.42
CA THR A 829 2.08 -9.44 21.44
C THR A 829 2.82 -10.70 21.92
N ARG A 830 3.26 -10.72 23.19
CA ARG A 830 3.98 -11.89 23.75
C ARG A 830 3.08 -13.08 24.07
N MET A 831 1.81 -12.85 24.42
CA MET A 831 0.84 -13.93 24.57
C MET A 831 0.54 -14.61 23.23
N TRP A 832 0.39 -13.84 22.15
CA TRP A 832 0.21 -14.38 20.80
C TRP A 832 1.46 -15.12 20.31
N ALA A 833 2.64 -14.51 20.46
CA ALA A 833 3.90 -15.18 20.14
C ALA A 833 4.10 -16.47 20.95
N SER A 834 3.74 -16.45 22.23
CA SER A 834 3.74 -17.63 23.09
C SER A 834 2.83 -18.73 22.56
N PHE A 835 1.63 -18.39 22.10
CA PHE A 835 0.72 -19.36 21.53
C PHE A 835 1.26 -19.97 20.22
N ILE A 836 1.79 -19.15 19.30
CA ILE A 836 2.40 -19.62 18.04
C ILE A 836 3.54 -20.61 18.31
N VAL A 837 4.40 -20.29 19.28
CA VAL A 837 5.62 -21.07 19.55
C VAL A 837 5.34 -22.29 20.44
N ASP A 838 4.59 -22.11 21.53
CA ASP A 838 4.42 -23.09 22.61
C ASP A 838 3.01 -23.71 22.71
N GLN A 839 2.04 -23.27 21.90
CA GLN A 839 0.63 -23.67 21.98
C GLN A 839 -0.05 -23.30 23.32
N THR A 840 0.47 -22.27 23.99
CA THR A 840 -0.14 -21.65 25.18
C THR A 840 0.25 -20.18 25.26
N PRO A 841 -0.66 -19.26 25.65
CA PRO A 841 -0.33 -17.85 25.84
C PRO A 841 0.46 -17.58 27.14
N ASN A 842 0.60 -18.57 28.02
CA ASN A 842 1.10 -18.38 29.39
C ASN A 842 2.63 -18.29 29.53
N ASN A 843 3.40 -18.70 28.52
CA ASN A 843 4.87 -18.58 28.55
C ASN A 843 5.36 -17.20 28.07
N ASN A 844 4.56 -16.14 28.19
CA ASN A 844 4.80 -14.81 27.61
C ASN A 844 5.94 -14.00 28.29
N GLY A 845 6.31 -14.32 29.53
CA GLY A 845 7.43 -13.70 30.24
C GLY A 845 7.25 -12.23 30.64
N VAL A 846 6.03 -11.68 30.55
CA VAL A 846 5.72 -10.28 30.91
C VAL A 846 4.55 -10.12 31.87
N SER A 847 3.65 -11.09 31.95
CA SER A 847 2.55 -11.13 32.90
C SER A 847 2.64 -12.36 33.79
N ALA A 848 2.31 -12.18 35.08
CA ALA A 848 2.09 -13.28 36.01
C ALA A 848 0.62 -13.73 36.04
N LEU A 849 -0.29 -12.99 35.38
CA LEU A 849 -1.67 -13.38 35.22
C LEU A 849 -1.74 -14.60 34.31
N GLU A 850 -2.27 -15.70 34.84
CA GLU A 850 -2.52 -16.92 34.09
C GLU A 850 -3.78 -16.72 33.23
N TRP A 851 -3.64 -16.94 31.92
CA TRP A 851 -4.77 -17.03 31.00
C TRP A 851 -5.35 -18.45 31.11
N PRO A 852 -6.55 -18.60 31.69
CA PRO A 852 -7.15 -19.91 31.91
C PRO A 852 -7.56 -20.56 30.59
N GLU A 853 -7.45 -21.89 30.54
CA GLU A 853 -8.11 -22.68 29.51
C GLU A 853 -9.62 -22.65 29.71
N TYR A 854 -10.36 -22.42 28.64
CA TYR A 854 -11.81 -22.40 28.64
C TYR A 854 -12.35 -23.83 28.80
N THR A 855 -13.14 -24.07 29.86
CA THR A 855 -13.72 -25.39 30.14
C THR A 855 -15.22 -25.26 30.41
N SER A 856 -15.98 -26.35 30.25
CA SER A 856 -17.43 -26.33 30.53
C SER A 856 -17.75 -26.04 32.00
N ASP A 857 -16.88 -26.46 32.93
CA ASP A 857 -17.03 -26.21 34.37
C ASP A 857 -16.53 -24.82 34.80
N SER A 858 -15.67 -24.20 33.98
CA SER A 858 -15.10 -22.87 34.22
C SER A 858 -14.97 -22.11 32.89
N PRO A 859 -16.09 -21.63 32.32
CA PRO A 859 -16.08 -20.88 31.07
C PRO A 859 -15.54 -19.48 31.34
N GLN A 860 -14.26 -19.26 31.07
CA GLN A 860 -13.54 -18.05 31.46
C GLN A 860 -12.92 -17.34 30.26
N ASN A 861 -13.03 -16.01 30.26
CA ASN A 861 -12.30 -15.13 29.36
C ASN A 861 -11.19 -14.41 30.15
N ILE A 862 -10.07 -14.13 29.49
CA ILE A 862 -9.24 -12.99 29.89
C ILE A 862 -9.81 -11.72 29.26
N VAL A 863 -9.92 -10.64 30.02
CA VAL A 863 -10.32 -9.32 29.50
C VAL A 863 -9.10 -8.42 29.51
N PHE A 864 -8.74 -7.87 28.36
CA PHE A 864 -7.69 -6.87 28.23
C PHE A 864 -8.29 -5.47 28.43
N ASP A 865 -7.78 -4.73 29.42
CA ASP A 865 -8.28 -3.39 29.76
C ASP A 865 -7.15 -2.54 30.35
N VAL A 866 -6.85 -1.43 29.67
CA VAL A 866 -5.81 -0.47 30.08
C VAL A 866 -6.11 0.24 31.41
N ASN A 867 -7.35 0.16 31.91
CA ASN A 867 -7.80 0.85 33.12
C ASN A 867 -7.69 -0.01 34.39
N VAL A 868 -7.35 -1.30 34.28
CA VAL A 868 -7.15 -2.17 35.45
C VAL A 868 -5.67 -2.33 35.81
N THR A 869 -5.39 -2.65 37.08
CA THR A 869 -4.02 -2.66 37.62
C THR A 869 -3.08 -3.63 36.90
N GLU A 870 -3.56 -4.85 36.59
CA GLU A 870 -2.76 -5.88 35.90
C GLU A 870 -2.89 -5.80 34.38
N LEU A 871 -3.52 -4.74 33.83
CA LEU A 871 -3.86 -4.55 32.41
C LEU A 871 -4.78 -5.64 31.81
N ALA A 872 -5.14 -6.63 32.61
CA ALA A 872 -6.13 -7.65 32.29
C ALA A 872 -6.75 -8.23 33.56
N TYR A 873 -7.89 -8.89 33.43
CA TYR A 873 -8.54 -9.65 34.51
C TYR A 873 -9.30 -10.86 33.95
N ILE A 874 -9.69 -11.81 34.81
CA ILE A 874 -10.48 -12.98 34.41
C ILE A 874 -11.95 -12.74 34.69
N GLU A 875 -12.82 -13.06 33.73
CA GLU A 875 -14.27 -13.05 33.90
C GLU A 875 -14.88 -14.40 33.51
N LEU A 876 -16.10 -14.66 34.00
CA LEU A 876 -16.92 -15.76 33.49
C LEU A 876 -17.60 -15.33 32.19
N ASP A 877 -17.59 -16.20 31.18
CA ASP A 877 -18.22 -15.96 29.88
C ASP A 877 -19.75 -16.19 29.94
N ILE A 878 -20.43 -15.43 30.80
CA ILE A 878 -21.87 -15.57 31.09
C ILE A 878 -22.66 -14.28 30.83
N TYR A 879 -22.05 -13.26 30.24
CA TYR A 879 -22.75 -12.04 29.85
C TYR A 879 -23.82 -12.36 28.81
N ARG A 880 -24.97 -11.67 28.89
CA ARG A 880 -26.12 -11.81 27.97
C ARG A 880 -26.53 -13.27 27.72
N ALA A 881 -26.44 -14.11 28.74
CA ALA A 881 -26.62 -15.56 28.61
C ALA A 881 -27.96 -15.96 27.95
N GLU A 882 -29.06 -15.32 28.31
CA GLU A 882 -30.38 -15.62 27.73
C GLU A 882 -30.43 -15.30 26.22
N ALA A 883 -29.92 -14.12 25.84
CA ALA A 883 -29.88 -13.67 24.45
C ALA A 883 -28.96 -14.54 23.58
N ILE A 884 -27.76 -14.85 24.06
CA ILE A 884 -26.80 -15.71 23.35
C ILE A 884 -27.31 -17.15 23.27
N THR A 885 -27.95 -17.67 24.33
CA THR A 885 -28.58 -19.00 24.30
C THR A 885 -29.69 -19.06 23.25
N TYR A 886 -30.49 -17.99 23.14
CA TYR A 886 -31.50 -17.90 22.09
C TYR A 886 -30.86 -17.90 20.69
N LEU A 887 -29.82 -17.10 20.46
CA LEU A 887 -29.09 -17.09 19.19
C LEU A 887 -28.51 -18.48 18.84
N HIS A 888 -27.91 -19.17 19.80
CA HIS A 888 -27.40 -20.54 19.61
C HIS A 888 -28.51 -21.54 19.26
N SER A 889 -29.72 -21.37 19.80
CA SER A 889 -30.85 -22.24 19.47
C SER A 889 -31.22 -22.15 17.99
N ARG A 890 -31.00 -20.98 17.36
CA ARG A 890 -31.27 -20.70 15.95
C ARG A 890 -30.23 -21.26 14.98
N TYR A 891 -29.09 -21.75 15.48
CA TYR A 891 -28.04 -22.30 14.61
C TYR A 891 -28.43 -23.61 13.91
N PHE A 892 -29.50 -24.26 14.35
CA PHE A 892 -29.91 -25.58 13.86
C PHE A 892 -31.23 -25.54 13.07
N ASP A 893 -31.76 -24.36 12.80
CA ASP A 893 -33.07 -24.15 12.19
C ASP A 893 -33.04 -23.97 10.67
#